data_AF-A0A223MB34-F1
#
_entry.id   AF-A0A223MB34-F1
#
_cell.length_a   1.000
_cell.length_b   1.000
_cell.length_c   1.000
_cell.angle_alpha   90.00
_cell.angle_beta   90.00
_cell.angle_gamma   90.00
#
_symmetry.space_group_name_H-M   'P 1'
#
loop_
_entity.id
_entity.type
_entity.pdbx_description
1 polymer ?
#
loop_
_entity_poly.entity_id
_entity_poly.type
_entity_poly.pdbx_seq_one_letter_code
_entity_poly.pdbx_strand_id
1 'polypeptide(L)'
;MNTKFRKFSQLINWTNPYDWDDVVIIEKTSAETVENVNDQSLKTQIFSAIFRKTTLPKFNDLCAFIDLVQKTNSQSKLINCKIEFDFEIQQNYFTDQQLLEYLNGIMQIISKNKGFFNDKEIIRANASRFKIIFSDAKSFEFMSKYEKKMRKIIKYFGLIHLDLDFILEEKPVIENKFNLDLETVMRPLEYNFLANFSEKNRKIIDFELIDLKFIRSHKNPNVQFDAQIYKISPIKTKTGGLILKIFLNNNDYTEAVSVSKFLIKNQNYDLKVGDLVNIKAKIKDPTSRYKSNVDLNLYEIKKIDSSIFFPNEKLDTAKIKRVEIAARTWKSTMDGISSAKEYVQYALKNGYLAIGIADLDSVQAFPEFYNAIKSTNIKPIYGSTFSTYRSKIEKVINFNGKNYIFDKLKFVIFDLETTGLSAFYNEIIEFGAVVLQNGIEIEKHQFFIKPTGKIPPAITKITGISQKMIDETAISWEIALEKITKIIKDSVLVAHNAAFDFSFLEQFFRQKAKKSLKNPIIDTLEVSRFLNPNEKSHSLKNVAKRYEIEYAEEIAHRADYDAKILTTIWKNFLAELKSQNINDLTSLSEIKNSIFELRPEKVFPKQLTIIAKNQIGIKKLYKLVSLANTENLISRPLIFYDHLQKDPDLLIGSGGPESLLIQTMLYFGPKNVAEFAHIFDFIEIPPPIAFIHLVKREIFTKDQIEDMLKNLINLAKKLQIPAVAIGDVRYCLPKEKIFYELYIYAKGVGGVNHVLFDHREKEREDFRNSHIFPEKHFFSTEELKKEFEFLEDQQLIEEIVVKNSNFVADLIENNIQIIKSGLYPPSFDNSEVKLKEFVYKKAYEKYGRFLPKLIENRIKTELEPIINQGFHVVYWISKHIVTEAKSQGAIVDSRGSVGSSIVAFLTGITDVNPLLPHYWCKKCSKVEFPKSQQFLSGYDLPDKIA
;
A
#
# COMPACT_ATOMS: atom_id res chain seq x y z
N MET A 1 -11.18 -12.47 22.53
CA MET A 1 -10.41 -13.42 23.35
C MET A 1 -11.36 -14.32 24.15
N ASN A 2 -11.22 -15.64 24.05
CA ASN A 2 -12.02 -16.61 24.81
C ASN A 2 -11.62 -16.60 26.31
N THR A 3 -12.59 -16.38 27.21
CA THR A 3 -12.40 -16.25 28.67
C THR A 3 -11.77 -17.50 29.30
N LYS A 4 -11.97 -18.69 28.71
CA LYS A 4 -11.38 -19.96 29.21
C LYS A 4 -9.89 -20.10 28.87
N PHE A 5 -9.48 -19.72 27.65
CA PHE A 5 -8.07 -19.78 27.23
C PHE A 5 -7.18 -18.79 27.99
N ARG A 6 -7.73 -17.61 28.33
CA ARG A 6 -7.03 -16.63 29.18
C ARG A 6 -6.75 -17.18 30.58
N LYS A 7 -7.72 -17.86 31.20
CA LYS A 7 -7.55 -18.52 32.51
C LYS A 7 -6.51 -19.65 32.45
N PHE A 8 -6.56 -20.48 31.41
CA PHE A 8 -5.56 -21.54 31.22
C PHE A 8 -4.15 -20.98 30.98
N SER A 9 -4.02 -19.94 30.16
CA SER A 9 -2.73 -19.28 29.91
C SER A 9 -2.14 -18.65 31.18
N GLN A 10 -2.98 -18.09 32.05
CA GLN A 10 -2.56 -17.62 33.38
C GLN A 10 -2.08 -18.77 34.27
N LEU A 11 -2.74 -19.94 34.24
CA LEU A 11 -2.37 -21.11 35.04
C LEU A 11 -0.96 -21.62 34.71
N ILE A 12 -0.61 -21.68 33.42
CA ILE A 12 0.70 -22.17 32.97
C ILE A 12 1.73 -21.05 32.77
N ASN A 13 1.38 -19.80 33.10
CA ASN A 13 2.21 -18.60 32.91
C ASN A 13 2.65 -18.35 31.45
N TRP A 14 1.75 -18.56 30.49
CA TRP A 14 1.97 -18.31 29.06
C TRP A 14 1.70 -16.83 28.71
N THR A 15 2.71 -16.12 28.19
CA THR A 15 2.68 -14.67 27.95
C THR A 15 2.40 -14.26 26.50
N ASN A 16 2.22 -15.20 25.56
CA ASN A 16 2.03 -14.90 24.14
C ASN A 16 0.65 -15.32 23.59
N PRO A 17 -0.44 -14.62 23.94
CA PRO A 17 -1.78 -15.05 23.55
C PRO A 17 -2.32 -14.43 22.25
N TYR A 18 -1.63 -13.45 21.63
CA TYR A 18 -2.19 -12.63 20.54
C TYR A 18 -2.48 -13.41 19.25
N ASP A 19 -1.67 -14.43 18.92
CA ASP A 19 -1.91 -15.31 17.76
C ASP A 19 -2.85 -16.48 18.10
N TRP A 20 -3.48 -16.50 19.28
CA TRP A 20 -4.23 -17.64 19.84
C TRP A 20 -5.66 -17.25 20.31
N ASP A 21 -6.18 -16.12 19.81
CA ASP A 21 -7.47 -15.53 20.24
C ASP A 21 -8.71 -16.36 19.87
N ASP A 22 -8.58 -17.24 18.88
CA ASP A 22 -9.56 -18.15 18.28
C ASP A 22 -9.56 -19.56 18.93
N VAL A 23 -8.82 -19.77 20.02
CA VAL A 23 -8.75 -21.07 20.72
C VAL A 23 -10.04 -21.38 21.49
N VAL A 24 -10.60 -22.56 21.24
CA VAL A 24 -11.70 -23.14 22.01
C VAL A 24 -11.15 -24.18 23.00
N ILE A 25 -11.43 -24.02 24.29
CA ILE A 25 -11.10 -25.01 25.33
C ILE A 25 -12.36 -25.79 25.73
N ILE A 26 -12.25 -27.12 25.71
CA ILE A 26 -13.21 -28.05 26.31
C ILE A 26 -12.55 -28.61 27.58
N GLU A 27 -13.21 -28.50 28.73
CA GLU A 27 -12.70 -29.04 30.01
C GLU A 27 -13.41 -30.37 30.28
N LYS A 28 -12.65 -31.47 30.41
CA LYS A 28 -13.19 -32.77 30.87
C LYS A 28 -12.78 -32.99 32.32
N THR A 29 -13.71 -32.85 33.26
CA THR A 29 -13.53 -33.32 34.64
C THR A 29 -13.72 -34.84 34.69
N SER A 30 -12.64 -35.61 34.72
CA SER A 30 -12.66 -37.00 35.17
C SER A 30 -11.75 -37.13 36.40
N ALA A 31 -12.36 -37.26 37.57
CA ALA A 31 -11.66 -37.56 38.81
C ALA A 31 -11.38 -39.08 38.84
N GLU A 32 -10.17 -39.48 38.47
CA GLU A 32 -9.65 -40.80 38.85
C GLU A 32 -8.85 -40.64 40.15
N THR A 33 -9.47 -41.01 41.27
CA THR A 33 -8.78 -41.20 42.55
C THR A 33 -7.95 -42.48 42.47
N VAL A 34 -6.64 -42.34 42.36
CA VAL A 34 -5.71 -43.46 42.58
C VAL A 34 -5.37 -43.47 44.07
N GLU A 35 -5.90 -44.45 44.81
CA GLU A 35 -5.48 -44.71 46.18
C GLU A 35 -4.02 -45.18 46.21
N ASN A 36 -3.16 -44.48 46.94
CA ASN A 36 -1.98 -45.08 47.51
C ASN A 36 -1.69 -44.52 48.90
N VAL A 37 -1.32 -45.43 49.78
CA VAL A 37 -1.27 -45.34 51.24
C VAL A 37 -0.20 -44.35 51.69
N ASN A 38 -0.61 -43.11 51.97
CA ASN A 38 -0.11 -42.22 53.03
C ASN A 38 -0.87 -40.89 52.94
N ASP A 39 -1.73 -40.64 53.94
CA ASP A 39 -2.59 -39.46 54.16
C ASP A 39 -2.16 -38.17 53.43
N GLN A 40 -2.71 -37.98 52.23
CA GLN A 40 -3.09 -36.71 51.61
C GLN A 40 -3.76 -37.02 50.26
N SER A 41 -5.08 -36.91 50.17
CA SER A 41 -5.81 -37.01 48.90
C SER A 41 -5.52 -35.76 48.05
N LEU A 42 -4.42 -35.79 47.30
CA LEU A 42 -4.13 -34.77 46.29
C LEU A 42 -5.08 -34.99 45.10
N LYS A 43 -6.04 -34.08 44.91
CA LYS A 43 -6.88 -34.05 43.71
C LYS A 43 -5.99 -33.71 42.51
N THR A 44 -5.53 -34.71 41.79
CA THR A 44 -4.91 -34.53 40.48
C THR A 44 -5.97 -33.98 39.53
N GLN A 45 -5.90 -32.68 39.20
CA GLN A 45 -6.76 -32.13 38.16
C GLN A 45 -6.18 -32.51 36.80
N ILE A 46 -6.86 -33.42 36.11
CA ILE A 46 -6.54 -33.78 34.73
C ILE A 46 -7.28 -32.81 33.80
N PHE A 47 -6.54 -31.92 33.16
CA PHE A 47 -7.09 -31.07 32.09
C PHE A 47 -6.86 -31.77 30.77
N SER A 48 -7.93 -32.15 30.06
CA SER A 48 -7.85 -32.50 28.63
C SER A 48 -8.33 -31.31 27.82
N ALA A 49 -7.42 -30.60 27.14
CA ALA A 49 -7.77 -29.49 26.26
C ALA A 49 -7.63 -29.92 24.81
N ILE A 50 -8.72 -29.84 24.04
CA ILE A 50 -8.72 -30.03 22.59
C ILE A 50 -8.65 -28.65 21.93
N PHE A 51 -7.56 -28.37 21.21
CA PHE A 51 -7.37 -27.10 20.51
C PHE A 51 -7.97 -27.16 19.12
N ARG A 52 -9.21 -26.65 18.94
CA ARG A 52 -9.79 -26.41 17.61
C ARG A 52 -9.45 -25.01 17.14
N LYS A 53 -8.61 -24.92 16.10
CA LYS A 53 -8.12 -23.66 15.57
C LYS A 53 -8.29 -23.62 14.05
N THR A 54 -8.72 -22.47 13.52
CA THR A 54 -8.83 -22.22 12.07
C THR A 54 -7.51 -21.73 11.47
N THR A 55 -6.51 -21.39 12.29
CA THR A 55 -5.20 -20.89 11.87
C THR A 55 -4.06 -21.59 12.65
N LEU A 56 -2.92 -21.85 11.98
CA LEU A 56 -1.78 -22.51 12.60
C LEU A 56 -0.92 -21.51 13.40
N PRO A 57 -0.52 -21.80 14.66
CA PRO A 57 0.52 -21.02 15.32
C PRO A 57 1.87 -21.17 14.61
N LYS A 58 2.82 -20.26 14.88
CA LYS A 58 4.20 -20.45 14.42
C LYS A 58 4.80 -21.68 15.12
N PHE A 59 5.62 -22.43 14.39
CA PHE A 59 6.20 -23.69 14.89
C PHE A 59 6.94 -23.52 16.23
N ASN A 60 7.76 -22.48 16.34
CA ASN A 60 8.54 -22.20 17.55
C ASN A 60 7.65 -21.86 18.76
N ASP A 61 6.56 -21.12 18.53
CA ASP A 61 5.62 -20.76 19.60
C ASP A 61 4.86 -22.01 20.09
N LEU A 62 4.49 -22.90 19.17
CA LEU A 62 3.86 -24.19 19.51
C LEU A 62 4.82 -25.09 20.31
N CYS A 63 6.09 -25.17 19.93
CA CYS A 63 7.10 -25.90 20.70
C CYS A 63 7.29 -25.31 22.10
N ALA A 64 7.44 -23.99 22.22
CA ALA A 64 7.59 -23.31 23.50
C ALA A 64 6.38 -23.54 24.42
N PHE A 65 5.18 -23.57 23.86
CA PHE A 65 3.95 -23.86 24.58
C PHE A 65 3.92 -25.31 25.11
N ILE A 66 4.26 -26.29 24.27
CA ILE A 66 4.31 -27.71 24.68
C ILE A 66 5.38 -27.93 25.75
N ASP A 67 6.56 -27.34 25.59
CA ASP A 67 7.65 -27.43 26.57
C ASP A 67 7.23 -26.82 27.91
N LEU A 68 6.52 -25.69 27.89
CA LEU A 68 5.99 -25.07 29.10
C LEU A 68 4.96 -25.96 29.81
N VAL A 69 4.08 -26.63 29.05
CA VAL A 69 3.10 -27.56 29.60
C VAL A 69 3.79 -28.78 30.21
N GLN A 70 4.79 -29.36 29.54
CA GLN A 70 5.58 -30.46 30.07
C GLN A 70 6.36 -30.06 31.33
N LYS A 71 6.93 -28.86 31.35
CA LYS A 71 7.61 -28.30 32.52
C LYS A 71 6.65 -28.08 33.69
N THR A 72 5.43 -27.62 33.40
CA THR A 72 4.39 -27.44 34.42
C THR A 72 3.96 -28.79 35.01
N ASN A 73 3.76 -29.81 34.16
CA ASN A 73 3.42 -31.17 34.60
C ASN A 73 4.53 -31.85 35.41
N SER A 74 5.80 -31.54 35.13
CA SER A 74 6.94 -32.10 35.87
C SER A 74 7.23 -31.37 37.19
N GLN A 75 6.88 -30.09 37.29
CA GLN A 75 7.10 -29.27 38.49
C GLN A 75 5.91 -29.28 39.47
N SER A 76 4.69 -29.57 39.02
CA SER A 76 3.48 -29.59 39.85
C SER A 76 3.05 -31.00 40.21
N LYS A 77 2.93 -31.29 41.52
CA LYS A 77 2.30 -32.54 42.01
C LYS A 77 0.76 -32.49 42.00
N LEU A 78 0.18 -31.34 41.68
CA LEU A 78 -1.26 -31.04 41.82
C LEU A 78 -1.99 -30.91 40.47
N ILE A 79 -1.26 -30.71 39.37
CA ILE A 79 -1.82 -30.40 38.05
C ILE A 79 -1.20 -31.35 37.03
N ASN A 80 -2.05 -32.09 36.30
CA ASN A 80 -1.63 -32.92 35.17
C ASN A 80 -2.40 -32.50 33.92
N CYS A 81 -1.79 -31.70 33.06
CA CYS A 81 -2.39 -31.24 31.81
C CYS A 81 -2.10 -32.21 30.67
N LYS A 82 -3.13 -32.86 30.12
CA LYS A 82 -3.07 -33.58 28.85
C LYS A 82 -3.59 -32.65 27.75
N ILE A 83 -2.76 -32.33 26.75
CA ILE A 83 -3.18 -31.47 25.64
C ILE A 83 -3.29 -32.31 24.38
N GLU A 84 -4.43 -32.23 23.72
CA GLU A 84 -4.66 -32.78 22.39
C GLU A 84 -4.88 -31.62 21.42
N PHE A 85 -4.12 -31.55 20.35
CA PHE A 85 -4.32 -30.55 19.32
C PHE A 85 -5.19 -31.15 18.22
N ASP A 86 -6.24 -30.44 17.78
CA ASP A 86 -7.13 -30.88 16.71
C ASP A 86 -7.42 -29.72 15.77
N PHE A 87 -6.62 -29.59 14.73
CA PHE A 87 -6.77 -28.47 13.82
C PHE A 87 -7.79 -28.78 12.71
N GLU A 88 -8.87 -28.00 12.66
CA GLU A 88 -9.93 -28.17 11.67
C GLU A 88 -9.47 -27.74 10.26
N ILE A 89 -9.74 -28.57 9.24
CA ILE A 89 -9.36 -28.27 7.86
C ILE A 89 -10.33 -27.26 7.25
N GLN A 90 -9.84 -26.06 6.92
CA GLN A 90 -10.47 -25.15 5.96
C GLN A 90 -9.66 -25.12 4.65
N GLN A 91 -10.25 -24.70 3.52
CA GLN A 91 -9.51 -24.53 2.27
C GLN A 91 -8.32 -23.55 2.47
N ASN A 92 -7.14 -23.88 1.95
CA ASN A 92 -5.89 -23.12 2.06
C ASN A 92 -5.22 -23.08 3.45
N TYR A 93 -5.34 -24.16 4.20
CA TYR A 93 -4.79 -24.33 5.56
C TYR A 93 -3.28 -24.04 5.75
N PHE A 94 -2.44 -24.25 4.72
CA PHE A 94 -1.01 -23.87 4.73
C PHE A 94 -0.70 -22.84 3.63
N THR A 95 0.18 -21.88 3.90
CA THR A 95 1.09 -21.36 2.86
C THR A 95 2.26 -22.33 2.69
N ASP A 96 2.87 -22.40 1.50
CA ASP A 96 3.98 -23.31 1.25
C ASP A 96 5.17 -23.02 2.19
N GLN A 97 5.36 -21.75 2.57
CA GLN A 97 6.35 -21.32 3.55
C GLN A 97 6.04 -21.84 4.97
N GLN A 98 4.80 -21.76 5.43
CA GLN A 98 4.41 -22.30 6.75
C GLN A 98 4.54 -23.82 6.82
N LEU A 99 4.20 -24.52 5.73
CA LEU A 99 4.43 -25.96 5.64
C LEU A 99 5.93 -26.28 5.73
N LEU A 100 6.77 -25.56 4.99
CA LEU A 100 8.23 -25.70 5.04
C LEU A 100 8.79 -25.46 6.44
N GLU A 101 8.33 -24.43 7.15
CA GLU A 101 8.73 -24.15 8.53
C GLU A 101 8.43 -25.33 9.46
N TYR A 102 7.22 -25.89 9.36
CA TYR A 102 6.81 -27.06 10.15
C TYR A 102 7.61 -28.32 9.80
N LEU A 103 7.79 -28.62 8.51
CA LEU A 103 8.54 -29.80 8.08
C LEU A 103 10.01 -29.72 8.48
N ASN A 104 10.64 -28.55 8.33
CA ASN A 104 12.03 -28.34 8.75
C ASN A 104 12.18 -28.36 10.27
N GLY A 105 11.24 -27.78 11.02
CA GLY A 105 11.22 -27.84 12.47
C GLY A 105 11.12 -29.26 13.00
N ILE A 106 10.20 -30.06 12.43
CA ILE A 106 10.07 -31.49 12.77
C ILE A 106 11.33 -32.26 12.38
N MET A 107 11.92 -31.98 11.22
CA MET A 107 13.15 -32.64 10.77
C MET A 107 14.33 -32.33 11.69
N GLN A 108 14.41 -31.09 12.18
CA GLN A 108 15.39 -30.69 13.19
C GLN A 108 15.20 -31.46 14.50
N ILE A 109 13.95 -31.71 14.93
CA ILE A 109 13.67 -32.50 16.15
C ILE A 109 14.11 -33.96 15.98
N ILE A 110 13.76 -34.60 14.86
CA ILE A 110 13.98 -36.05 14.68
C ILE A 110 15.39 -36.43 14.21
N SER A 111 16.08 -35.52 13.53
CA SER A 111 17.36 -35.82 12.85
C SER A 111 18.46 -34.79 13.13
N LYS A 112 18.16 -33.68 13.83
CA LYS A 112 19.05 -32.52 14.01
C LYS A 112 19.44 -31.79 12.71
N ASN A 113 18.83 -32.13 11.57
CA ASN A 113 19.09 -31.48 10.29
C ASN A 113 18.20 -30.24 10.12
N LYS A 114 18.82 -29.06 9.93
CA LYS A 114 18.12 -27.78 9.74
C LYS A 114 17.96 -27.47 8.25
N GLY A 115 16.75 -27.07 7.85
CA GLY A 115 16.49 -26.62 6.48
C GLY A 115 16.50 -27.73 5.42
N PHE A 116 16.31 -28.98 5.83
CA PHE A 116 16.34 -30.16 4.95
C PHE A 116 15.38 -30.11 3.75
N PHE A 117 14.26 -29.40 3.87
CA PHE A 117 13.24 -29.28 2.82
C PHE A 117 13.36 -28.01 1.98
N ASN A 118 14.29 -27.10 2.27
CA ASN A 118 14.36 -25.78 1.62
C ASN A 118 14.63 -25.83 0.11
N ASP A 119 15.29 -26.88 -0.35
CA ASP A 119 15.69 -27.13 -1.74
C ASP A 119 14.79 -28.17 -2.42
N LYS A 120 13.71 -28.61 -1.76
CA LYS A 120 12.79 -29.63 -2.28
C LYS A 120 11.56 -28.97 -2.90
N GLU A 121 11.09 -29.51 -4.01
CA GLU A 121 9.90 -29.00 -4.69
C GLU A 121 8.63 -29.52 -4.01
N ILE A 122 7.70 -28.62 -3.68
CA ILE A 122 6.43 -28.95 -3.02
C ILE A 122 5.29 -28.71 -4.00
N ILE A 123 4.51 -29.76 -4.29
CA ILE A 123 3.32 -29.68 -5.13
C ILE A 123 2.09 -29.93 -4.28
N ARG A 124 1.16 -28.97 -4.27
CA ARG A 124 -0.13 -29.12 -3.60
C ARG A 124 -1.08 -29.94 -4.47
N ALA A 125 -1.53 -31.10 -3.98
CA ALA A 125 -2.45 -31.98 -4.69
C ALA A 125 -3.93 -31.67 -4.39
N ASN A 126 -4.25 -31.29 -3.14
CA ASN A 126 -5.54 -30.75 -2.70
C ASN A 126 -5.37 -29.94 -1.39
N ALA A 127 -6.46 -29.62 -0.67
CA ALA A 127 -6.43 -28.78 0.54
C ALA A 127 -5.56 -29.34 1.69
N SER A 128 -5.35 -30.66 1.76
CA SER A 128 -4.63 -31.31 2.88
C SER A 128 -3.56 -32.32 2.44
N ARG A 129 -3.34 -32.50 1.13
CA ARG A 129 -2.37 -33.44 0.55
C ARG A 129 -1.27 -32.70 -0.22
N PHE A 130 -0.02 -32.96 0.15
CA PHE A 130 1.17 -32.38 -0.45
C PHE A 130 2.12 -33.45 -0.96
N LYS A 131 2.73 -33.20 -2.11
CA LYS A 131 3.80 -34.03 -2.69
C LYS A 131 5.13 -33.30 -2.53
N ILE A 132 6.11 -33.94 -1.92
CA ILE A 132 7.47 -33.42 -1.76
C ILE A 132 8.39 -34.21 -2.67
N ILE A 133 8.97 -33.52 -3.65
CA ILE A 133 9.80 -34.13 -4.68
C ILE A 133 11.27 -34.02 -4.29
N PHE A 134 11.95 -35.16 -4.31
CA PHE A 134 13.39 -35.30 -4.11
C PHE A 134 14.05 -35.49 -5.47
N SER A 135 15.04 -34.64 -5.76
CA SER A 135 15.83 -34.71 -6.99
C SER A 135 17.02 -35.68 -6.90
N ASP A 136 17.39 -36.11 -5.69
CA ASP A 136 18.51 -37.01 -5.43
C ASP A 136 18.12 -38.18 -4.53
N ALA A 137 18.61 -39.38 -4.88
CA ALA A 137 18.30 -40.62 -4.17
C ALA A 137 18.81 -40.61 -2.70
N LYS A 138 19.94 -39.96 -2.41
CA LYS A 138 20.52 -39.90 -1.06
C LYS A 138 19.60 -39.19 -0.07
N SER A 139 19.05 -38.03 -0.45
CA SER A 139 18.12 -37.29 0.39
C SER A 139 16.78 -38.02 0.55
N PHE A 140 16.32 -38.71 -0.50
CA PHE A 140 15.11 -39.51 -0.43
C PHE A 140 15.26 -40.71 0.53
N GLU A 141 16.36 -41.46 0.44
CA GLU A 141 16.68 -42.55 1.37
C GLU A 141 16.81 -42.05 2.81
N PHE A 142 17.47 -40.90 3.00
CA PHE A 142 17.58 -40.26 4.30
C PHE A 142 16.20 -39.93 4.88
N MET A 143 15.31 -39.31 4.12
CA MET A 143 13.94 -39.00 4.55
C MET A 143 13.17 -40.29 4.88
N SER A 144 13.30 -41.32 4.05
CA SER A 144 12.57 -42.59 4.19
C SER A 144 12.86 -43.28 5.53
N LYS A 145 14.08 -43.13 6.06
CA LYS A 145 14.46 -43.61 7.40
C LYS A 145 13.68 -42.93 8.54
N TYR A 146 13.28 -41.67 8.34
CA TYR A 146 12.62 -40.84 9.36
C TYR A 146 11.12 -40.66 9.11
N GLU A 147 10.58 -41.11 7.97
CA GLU A 147 9.18 -40.92 7.58
C GLU A 147 8.20 -41.35 8.68
N LYS A 148 8.37 -42.55 9.24
CA LYS A 148 7.50 -43.05 10.32
C LYS A 148 7.53 -42.16 11.57
N LYS A 149 8.71 -41.65 11.94
CA LYS A 149 8.86 -40.73 13.08
C LYS A 149 8.23 -39.37 12.78
N MET A 150 8.42 -38.88 11.56
CA MET A 150 7.85 -37.61 11.10
C MET A 150 6.32 -37.65 11.15
N ARG A 151 5.69 -38.70 10.58
CA ARG A 151 4.23 -38.88 10.64
C ARG A 151 3.70 -38.97 12.07
N LYS A 152 4.45 -39.58 13.00
CA LYS A 152 4.08 -39.64 14.42
C LYS A 152 4.09 -38.24 15.07
N ILE A 153 5.08 -37.42 14.77
CA ILE A 153 5.19 -36.06 15.30
C ILE A 153 4.16 -35.11 14.68
N ILE A 154 3.88 -35.25 13.38
CA ILE A 154 2.81 -34.51 12.70
C ILE A 154 1.47 -34.76 13.41
N LYS A 155 1.15 -36.03 13.73
CA LYS A 155 -0.04 -36.37 14.51
C LYS A 155 0.00 -35.82 15.94
N TYR A 156 1.17 -35.86 16.60
CA TYR A 156 1.34 -35.30 17.95
C TYR A 156 1.06 -33.79 17.98
N PHE A 157 1.45 -33.07 16.93
CA PHE A 157 1.12 -31.66 16.73
C PHE A 157 -0.30 -31.43 16.17
N GLY A 158 -1.20 -32.43 16.21
CA GLY A 158 -2.61 -32.25 15.82
C GLY A 158 -2.88 -32.07 14.32
N LEU A 159 -1.86 -32.24 13.47
CA LEU A 159 -1.98 -32.15 12.01
C LEU A 159 -2.49 -33.47 11.42
N ILE A 160 -3.58 -34.00 11.99
CA ILE A 160 -4.08 -35.37 11.74
C ILE A 160 -4.55 -35.58 10.30
N HIS A 161 -4.94 -34.49 9.65
CA HIS A 161 -5.44 -34.48 8.28
C HIS A 161 -4.38 -34.13 7.22
N LEU A 162 -3.16 -33.81 7.63
CA LEU A 162 -2.06 -33.53 6.71
C LEU A 162 -1.53 -34.84 6.11
N ASP A 163 -1.71 -34.98 4.80
CA ASP A 163 -1.18 -36.10 4.02
C ASP A 163 0.05 -35.64 3.23
N LEU A 164 1.17 -36.34 3.41
CA LEU A 164 2.44 -36.06 2.75
C LEU A 164 2.86 -37.26 1.94
N ASP A 165 3.06 -37.05 0.65
CA ASP A 165 3.67 -38.02 -0.26
C ASP A 165 5.10 -37.57 -0.55
N PHE A 166 6.08 -38.42 -0.29
CA PHE A 166 7.46 -38.16 -0.66
C PHE A 166 7.78 -38.94 -1.94
N ILE A 167 8.26 -38.24 -2.97
CA ILE A 167 8.44 -38.81 -4.31
C ILE A 167 9.88 -38.57 -4.75
N LEU A 168 10.57 -39.61 -5.24
CA LEU A 168 11.84 -39.48 -5.93
C LEU A 168 11.57 -39.22 -7.42
N GLU A 169 11.94 -38.05 -7.91
CA GLU A 169 12.02 -37.78 -9.36
C GLU A 169 13.46 -37.42 -9.70
N GLU A 170 14.18 -38.36 -10.30
CA GLU A 170 15.55 -38.12 -10.78
C GLU A 170 15.52 -37.06 -11.90
N LYS A 171 15.82 -35.81 -11.53
CA LYS A 171 16.06 -34.73 -12.50
C LYS A 171 17.54 -34.79 -12.89
N PRO A 172 17.89 -34.87 -14.19
CA PRO A 172 19.28 -34.82 -14.60
C PRO A 172 19.89 -33.48 -14.20
N VAL A 173 20.98 -33.54 -13.44
CA VAL A 173 21.73 -32.37 -12.95
C VAL A 173 22.29 -31.61 -14.15
N ILE A 174 21.82 -30.38 -14.35
CA ILE A 174 22.47 -29.43 -15.26
C ILE A 174 23.53 -28.72 -14.41
N GLU A 175 24.81 -29.04 -14.66
CA GLU A 175 25.92 -28.24 -14.16
C GLU A 175 25.82 -26.82 -14.74
N ASN A 176 25.64 -25.83 -13.86
CA ASN A 176 25.82 -24.43 -14.19
C ASN A 176 27.31 -24.14 -14.44
N LYS A 177 27.80 -24.49 -15.61
CA LYS A 177 28.89 -23.77 -16.27
C LYS A 177 28.32 -23.19 -17.54
N PHE A 178 28.22 -21.87 -17.58
CA PHE A 178 28.80 -21.01 -18.62
C PHE A 178 28.12 -19.63 -18.54
N ASN A 179 28.89 -18.65 -18.09
CA ASN A 179 28.74 -17.27 -18.54
C ASN A 179 28.84 -17.29 -20.07
N LEU A 180 27.80 -16.85 -20.76
CA LEU A 180 27.95 -16.42 -22.14
C LEU A 180 27.32 -15.05 -22.32
N ASP A 181 28.14 -14.18 -22.88
CA ASP A 181 27.87 -12.80 -23.22
C ASP A 181 26.75 -12.72 -24.26
N LEU A 182 25.72 -11.94 -23.94
CA LEU A 182 24.49 -11.78 -24.74
C LEU A 182 24.76 -11.13 -26.12
N GLU A 183 25.93 -10.54 -26.33
CA GLU A 183 26.32 -9.94 -27.61
C GLU A 183 26.67 -10.97 -28.70
N THR A 184 26.97 -12.22 -28.34
CA THR A 184 27.41 -13.23 -29.31
C THR A 184 26.28 -13.84 -30.15
N VAL A 185 25.02 -13.63 -29.76
CA VAL A 185 23.84 -14.22 -30.44
C VAL A 185 23.39 -13.37 -31.65
N MET A 186 23.97 -12.17 -31.85
CA MET A 186 23.56 -11.22 -32.90
C MET A 186 24.63 -10.96 -33.96
N ARG A 187 25.39 -11.98 -34.40
CA ARG A 187 26.18 -11.84 -35.64
C ARG A 187 25.50 -12.54 -36.81
N PRO A 188 25.27 -11.83 -37.94
CA PRO A 188 24.82 -12.47 -39.16
C PRO A 188 25.96 -13.31 -39.73
N LEU A 189 25.70 -14.60 -39.94
CA LEU A 189 26.52 -15.43 -40.81
C LEU A 189 25.84 -15.44 -42.18
N GLU A 190 26.45 -14.77 -43.15
CA GLU A 190 26.07 -14.91 -44.55
C GLU A 190 26.44 -16.31 -45.05
N TYR A 191 25.47 -17.04 -45.60
CA TYR A 191 25.76 -18.16 -46.47
C TYR A 191 24.69 -18.41 -47.52
N ASN A 192 25.18 -18.83 -48.70
CA ASN A 192 24.44 -19.03 -49.94
C ASN A 192 23.39 -20.14 -49.89
N PHE A 193 22.25 -19.87 -50.52
CA PHE A 193 21.07 -20.71 -50.56
C PHE A 193 21.11 -21.66 -51.77
N LEU A 194 21.28 -22.96 -51.55
CA LEU A 194 20.87 -23.99 -52.51
C LEU A 194 20.52 -25.29 -51.77
N ALA A 195 19.24 -25.50 -51.50
CA ALA A 195 18.66 -26.85 -51.38
C ALA A 195 17.13 -26.79 -51.53
N ASN A 196 16.65 -27.45 -52.59
CA ASN A 196 15.24 -27.68 -52.90
C ASN A 196 14.54 -28.42 -51.76
N PHE A 197 13.43 -27.87 -51.26
CA PHE A 197 12.46 -28.63 -50.46
C PHE A 197 11.21 -28.91 -51.30
N SER A 198 10.89 -30.19 -51.44
CA SER A 198 9.67 -30.68 -52.06
C SER A 198 8.44 -30.36 -51.20
N GLU A 199 7.42 -29.77 -51.82
CA GLU A 199 6.13 -29.52 -51.20
C GLU A 199 5.41 -30.85 -50.91
N LYS A 200 5.23 -31.17 -49.63
CA LYS A 200 4.25 -32.19 -49.22
C LYS A 200 2.89 -31.54 -49.00
N ASN A 201 1.89 -32.06 -49.71
CA ASN A 201 0.46 -31.75 -49.58
C ASN A 201 0.01 -31.54 -48.13
N ARG A 202 -0.27 -30.28 -47.75
CA ARG A 202 -0.85 -29.92 -46.44
C ARG A 202 -2.38 -30.10 -46.50
N LYS A 203 -2.94 -30.92 -45.61
CA LYS A 203 -4.39 -30.89 -45.31
C LYS A 203 -4.79 -29.46 -44.94
N ILE A 204 -5.78 -28.90 -45.62
CA ILE A 204 -6.37 -27.59 -45.29
C ILE A 204 -7.08 -27.75 -43.94
N ILE A 205 -6.52 -27.17 -42.89
CA ILE A 205 -7.15 -27.08 -41.57
C ILE A 205 -7.85 -25.72 -41.54
N ASP A 206 -9.17 -25.73 -41.34
CA ASP A 206 -9.94 -24.50 -41.24
C ASP A 206 -9.78 -23.87 -39.85
N PHE A 207 -9.56 -22.55 -39.82
CA PHE A 207 -9.36 -21.76 -38.60
C PHE A 207 -10.41 -20.66 -38.55
N GLU A 208 -11.13 -20.56 -37.44
CA GLU A 208 -12.20 -19.60 -37.29
C GLU A 208 -11.70 -18.31 -36.62
N LEU A 209 -11.95 -17.15 -37.25
CA LEU A 209 -11.56 -15.85 -36.69
C LEU A 209 -12.46 -15.49 -35.51
N ILE A 210 -11.85 -15.27 -34.34
CA ILE A 210 -12.54 -14.91 -33.10
C ILE A 210 -11.86 -13.71 -32.43
N ASP A 211 -12.64 -12.95 -31.67
CA ASP A 211 -12.10 -12.09 -30.62
C ASP A 211 -11.56 -12.99 -29.51
N LEU A 212 -10.31 -12.77 -29.11
CA LEU A 212 -9.61 -13.60 -28.14
C LEU A 212 -10.37 -13.71 -26.81
N LYS A 213 -11.19 -12.72 -26.42
CA LYS A 213 -12.03 -12.80 -25.21
C LYS A 213 -13.01 -13.98 -25.20
N PHE A 214 -13.38 -14.51 -26.37
CA PHE A 214 -14.31 -15.63 -26.48
C PHE A 214 -13.61 -16.99 -26.56
N ILE A 215 -12.28 -17.05 -26.45
CA ILE A 215 -11.48 -18.29 -26.62
C ILE A 215 -11.96 -19.44 -25.72
N ARG A 216 -12.40 -19.12 -24.50
CA ARG A 216 -12.87 -20.11 -23.52
C ARG A 216 -14.23 -20.67 -23.87
N SER A 217 -15.16 -19.82 -24.31
CA SER A 217 -16.52 -20.19 -24.72
C SER A 217 -16.60 -20.79 -26.13
N HIS A 218 -15.58 -20.58 -26.96
CA HIS A 218 -15.61 -21.03 -28.35
C HIS A 218 -15.59 -22.55 -28.48
N LYS A 219 -16.37 -23.14 -29.40
CA LYS A 219 -16.41 -24.61 -29.53
C LYS A 219 -15.25 -25.16 -30.34
N ASN A 220 -14.93 -24.52 -31.46
CA ASN A 220 -13.88 -24.96 -32.38
C ASN A 220 -12.48 -24.86 -31.73
N PRO A 221 -11.68 -25.94 -31.68
CA PRO A 221 -10.32 -25.88 -31.13
C PRO A 221 -9.31 -25.20 -32.06
N ASN A 222 -9.59 -25.07 -33.36
CA ASN A 222 -8.73 -24.37 -34.32
C ASN A 222 -9.22 -22.93 -34.47
N VAL A 223 -8.43 -21.98 -33.97
CA VAL A 223 -8.82 -20.58 -33.87
C VAL A 223 -7.83 -19.68 -34.59
N GLN A 224 -8.35 -18.62 -35.19
CA GLN A 224 -7.61 -17.47 -35.65
C GLN A 224 -7.98 -16.26 -34.79
N PHE A 225 -7.02 -15.46 -34.35
CA PHE A 225 -7.31 -14.27 -33.56
C PHE A 225 -6.18 -13.26 -33.70
N ASP A 226 -6.51 -11.99 -33.46
CA ASP A 226 -5.53 -10.92 -33.31
C ASP A 226 -5.18 -10.75 -31.83
N ALA A 227 -3.91 -10.52 -31.53
CA ALA A 227 -3.44 -10.31 -30.18
C ALA A 227 -2.17 -9.45 -30.15
N GLN A 228 -1.88 -8.86 -29.00
CA GLN A 228 -0.62 -8.17 -28.75
C GLN A 228 0.34 -9.09 -27.97
N ILE A 229 1.63 -9.08 -28.33
CA ILE A 229 2.65 -9.83 -27.58
C ILE A 229 3.03 -9.06 -26.32
N TYR A 230 2.83 -9.66 -25.13
CA TYR A 230 3.27 -9.04 -23.87
C TYR A 230 4.49 -9.73 -23.24
N LYS A 231 4.80 -10.97 -23.63
CA LYS A 231 5.99 -11.69 -23.16
C LYS A 231 6.45 -12.75 -24.15
N ILE A 232 7.76 -12.91 -24.31
CA ILE A 232 8.38 -13.99 -25.08
C ILE A 232 9.36 -14.73 -24.16
N SER A 233 9.24 -16.05 -24.07
CA SER A 233 10.06 -16.90 -23.21
C SER A 233 10.60 -18.09 -24.00
N PRO A 234 11.91 -18.10 -24.33
CA PRO A 234 12.54 -19.28 -24.90
C PRO A 234 12.73 -20.36 -23.81
N ILE A 235 12.37 -21.60 -24.12
CA ILE A 235 12.52 -22.76 -23.24
C ILE A 235 13.43 -23.77 -23.94
N LYS A 236 14.59 -24.09 -23.34
CA LYS A 236 15.46 -25.16 -23.83
C LYS A 236 14.92 -26.50 -23.37
N THR A 237 14.79 -27.46 -24.28
CA THR A 237 14.39 -28.84 -23.95
C THR A 237 15.60 -29.66 -23.51
N LYS A 238 15.34 -30.74 -22.76
CA LYS A 238 16.39 -31.71 -22.35
C LYS A 238 17.15 -32.30 -23.55
N THR A 239 16.53 -32.35 -24.72
CA THR A 239 17.11 -32.84 -25.98
C THR A 239 17.89 -31.78 -26.76
N GLY A 240 18.08 -30.57 -26.20
CA GLY A 240 18.79 -29.47 -26.85
C GLY A 240 17.96 -28.69 -27.88
N GLY A 241 16.67 -29.03 -28.05
CA GLY A 241 15.73 -28.25 -28.85
C GLY A 241 15.30 -26.97 -28.15
N LEU A 242 14.77 -26.00 -28.90
CA LEU A 242 14.29 -24.74 -28.34
C LEU A 242 12.79 -24.60 -28.62
N ILE A 243 11.99 -24.39 -27.58
CA ILE A 243 10.57 -24.05 -27.67
C ILE A 243 10.45 -22.55 -27.46
N LEU A 244 9.84 -21.87 -28.41
CA LEU A 244 9.45 -20.48 -28.25
C LEU A 244 8.05 -20.44 -27.65
N LYS A 245 7.93 -19.95 -26.40
CA LYS A 245 6.64 -19.69 -25.75
C LYS A 245 6.33 -18.20 -25.82
N ILE A 246 5.25 -17.83 -26.48
CA ILE A 246 4.82 -16.44 -26.69
C ILE A 246 3.52 -16.25 -25.91
N PHE A 247 3.45 -15.18 -25.12
CA PHE A 247 2.28 -14.83 -24.33
C PHE A 247 1.61 -13.60 -24.92
N LEU A 248 0.28 -13.67 -25.01
CA LEU A 248 -0.54 -12.82 -25.85
C LEU A 248 -1.78 -12.39 -25.08
N ASN A 249 -2.20 -11.15 -25.28
CA ASN A 249 -3.41 -10.58 -24.70
C ASN A 249 -4.26 -9.89 -25.76
N ASN A 250 -5.55 -9.74 -25.45
CA ASN A 250 -6.46 -8.94 -26.26
C ASN A 250 -6.35 -7.45 -25.91
N ASN A 251 -7.04 -6.62 -26.69
CA ASN A 251 -6.89 -5.16 -26.63
C ASN A 251 -7.29 -4.52 -25.27
N ASP A 252 -8.31 -5.07 -24.62
CA ASP A 252 -8.84 -4.56 -23.33
C ASP A 252 -8.28 -5.30 -22.11
N TYR A 253 -7.30 -6.19 -22.31
CA TYR A 253 -6.63 -6.99 -21.28
C TYR A 253 -7.55 -7.93 -20.49
N THR A 254 -8.74 -8.23 -21.00
CA THR A 254 -9.69 -9.16 -20.35
C THR A 254 -9.34 -10.63 -20.53
N GLU A 255 -8.49 -10.97 -21.51
CA GLU A 255 -8.04 -12.34 -21.74
C GLU A 255 -6.56 -12.42 -22.15
N ALA A 256 -5.89 -13.47 -21.69
CA ALA A 256 -4.51 -13.77 -22.04
C ALA A 256 -4.29 -15.26 -22.28
N VAL A 257 -3.51 -15.57 -23.31
CA VAL A 257 -3.20 -16.94 -23.72
C VAL A 257 -1.71 -17.11 -23.97
N SER A 258 -1.26 -18.35 -24.05
CA SER A 258 0.11 -18.64 -24.47
C SER A 258 0.13 -19.57 -25.68
N VAL A 259 0.97 -19.26 -26.66
CA VAL A 259 1.22 -20.12 -27.81
C VAL A 259 2.65 -20.65 -27.74
N SER A 260 2.83 -21.91 -28.12
CA SER A 260 4.15 -22.56 -28.13
C SER A 260 4.46 -23.11 -29.51
N LYS A 261 5.72 -22.98 -29.94
CA LYS A 261 6.24 -23.63 -31.15
C LYS A 261 7.64 -24.18 -30.91
N PHE A 262 7.88 -25.39 -31.39
CA PHE A 262 9.24 -25.94 -31.47
C PHE A 262 9.98 -25.23 -32.62
N LEU A 263 11.14 -24.64 -32.32
CA LEU A 263 12.00 -24.05 -33.33
C LEU A 263 12.73 -25.14 -34.10
N ILE A 264 12.70 -25.03 -35.42
CA ILE A 264 13.61 -25.75 -36.31
C ILE A 264 14.97 -25.03 -36.27
N LYS A 265 16.09 -25.76 -36.35
CA LYS A 265 17.43 -25.15 -36.43
C LYS A 265 17.46 -24.06 -37.52
N ASN A 266 17.98 -22.89 -37.18
CA ASN A 266 18.18 -21.71 -38.06
C ASN A 266 16.93 -20.89 -38.45
N GLN A 267 15.80 -21.03 -37.74
CA GLN A 267 14.60 -20.22 -38.00
C GLN A 267 14.56 -18.96 -37.11
N ASN A 268 14.78 -17.77 -37.69
CA ASN A 268 14.63 -16.49 -37.01
C ASN A 268 13.17 -16.00 -37.05
N TYR A 269 12.70 -15.43 -35.93
CA TYR A 269 11.40 -14.75 -35.83
C TYR A 269 11.65 -13.30 -35.39
N ASP A 270 11.29 -12.34 -36.24
CA ASP A 270 11.29 -10.91 -35.90
C ASP A 270 10.00 -10.56 -35.15
N LEU A 271 9.92 -10.96 -33.89
CA LEU A 271 8.79 -10.69 -33.00
C LEU A 271 9.32 -10.03 -31.72
N LYS A 272 8.69 -8.93 -31.32
CA LYS A 272 9.05 -8.17 -30.12
C LYS A 272 7.85 -7.99 -29.21
N VAL A 273 8.09 -7.75 -27.93
CA VAL A 273 7.05 -7.33 -27.00
C VAL A 273 6.45 -6.02 -27.50
N GLY A 274 5.12 -5.93 -27.53
CA GLY A 274 4.35 -4.83 -28.09
C GLY A 274 3.82 -5.06 -29.51
N ASP A 275 4.39 -6.03 -30.25
CA ASP A 275 3.95 -6.30 -31.62
C ASP A 275 2.51 -6.81 -31.65
N LEU A 276 1.72 -6.28 -32.59
CA LEU A 276 0.39 -6.77 -32.93
C LEU A 276 0.52 -7.90 -33.95
N VAL A 277 -0.17 -9.02 -33.69
CA VAL A 277 -0.03 -10.24 -34.48
C VAL A 277 -1.39 -10.90 -34.76
N ASN A 278 -1.55 -11.41 -35.97
CA ASN A 278 -2.60 -12.37 -36.31
C ASN A 278 -2.05 -13.79 -36.12
N ILE A 279 -2.80 -14.63 -35.40
CA ILE A 279 -2.36 -15.96 -35.00
C ILE A 279 -3.37 -16.99 -35.45
N LYS A 280 -2.89 -18.09 -36.05
CA LYS A 280 -3.63 -19.34 -36.20
C LYS A 280 -3.05 -20.37 -35.28
N ALA A 281 -3.87 -20.89 -34.38
CA ALA A 281 -3.43 -21.83 -33.35
C ALA A 281 -4.51 -22.85 -33.02
N LYS A 282 -4.09 -24.00 -32.48
CA LYS A 282 -4.99 -25.03 -31.97
C LYS A 282 -4.88 -25.13 -30.46
N ILE A 283 -6.01 -25.12 -29.77
CA ILE A 283 -6.10 -25.31 -28.31
C ILE A 283 -5.59 -26.73 -27.97
N LYS A 284 -4.61 -26.83 -27.06
CA LYS A 284 -3.98 -28.12 -26.70
C LYS A 284 -4.95 -29.06 -25.99
N ASP A 285 -5.68 -28.55 -25.00
CA ASP A 285 -6.66 -29.30 -24.23
C ASP A 285 -8.02 -28.60 -24.26
N PRO A 286 -8.92 -29.00 -25.18
CA PRO A 286 -10.25 -28.43 -25.28
C PRO A 286 -11.13 -28.64 -24.04
N THR A 287 -10.79 -29.58 -23.15
CA THR A 287 -11.60 -29.97 -21.99
C THR A 287 -11.24 -29.20 -20.72
N SER A 288 -10.06 -28.57 -20.67
CA SER A 288 -9.52 -27.85 -19.50
C SER A 288 -9.53 -26.32 -19.65
N ARG A 289 -10.21 -25.77 -20.68
CA ARG A 289 -10.22 -24.32 -21.00
C ARG A 289 -10.66 -23.41 -19.85
N TYR A 290 -11.41 -23.95 -18.90
CA TYR A 290 -11.94 -23.22 -17.73
C TYR A 290 -11.16 -23.47 -16.43
N LYS A 291 -10.22 -24.43 -16.42
CA LYS A 291 -9.51 -24.86 -15.20
C LYS A 291 -8.09 -24.31 -15.07
N SER A 292 -7.49 -23.81 -16.16
CA SER A 292 -6.09 -23.39 -16.19
C SER A 292 -5.79 -22.41 -17.36
N ASN A 293 -4.50 -22.06 -17.52
CA ASN A 293 -4.01 -21.28 -18.66
C ASN A 293 -4.35 -21.97 -19.99
N VAL A 294 -4.89 -21.20 -20.94
CA VAL A 294 -5.15 -21.70 -22.29
C VAL A 294 -3.83 -21.72 -23.06
N ASP A 295 -3.23 -22.89 -23.15
CA ASP A 295 -2.05 -23.14 -23.97
C ASP A 295 -2.47 -23.61 -25.37
N LEU A 296 -1.93 -22.97 -26.41
CA LEU A 296 -2.19 -23.32 -27.80
C LEU A 296 -0.91 -23.77 -28.53
N ASN A 297 -1.08 -24.66 -29.50
CA ASN A 297 -0.05 -25.03 -30.46
C ASN A 297 -0.10 -24.05 -31.63
N LEU A 298 1.01 -23.35 -31.86
CA LEU A 298 1.10 -22.35 -32.91
C LEU A 298 1.24 -22.99 -34.30
N TYR A 299 0.35 -22.62 -35.23
CA TYR A 299 0.47 -22.98 -36.64
C TYR A 299 1.12 -21.84 -37.43
N GLU A 300 0.55 -20.64 -37.31
CA GLU A 300 0.97 -19.45 -38.05
C GLU A 300 0.91 -18.22 -37.13
N ILE A 301 1.92 -17.35 -37.23
CA ILE A 301 1.95 -16.03 -36.61
C ILE A 301 2.42 -15.03 -37.66
N LYS A 302 1.67 -13.95 -37.83
CA LYS A 302 1.98 -12.86 -38.75
C LYS A 302 1.90 -11.54 -38.01
N LYS A 303 2.93 -10.71 -38.14
CA LYS A 303 2.88 -9.33 -37.68
C LYS A 303 1.89 -8.56 -38.55
N ILE A 304 1.05 -7.76 -37.91
CA ILE A 304 0.05 -6.92 -38.56
C ILE A 304 0.19 -5.49 -38.03
N ASP A 305 -0.12 -4.51 -38.87
CA ASP A 305 -0.02 -3.10 -38.48
C ASP A 305 -1.31 -2.58 -37.85
N SER A 306 -2.46 -3.20 -38.17
CA SER A 306 -3.77 -2.82 -37.64
C SER A 306 -4.70 -4.02 -37.56
N SER A 307 -5.71 -3.92 -36.69
CA SER A 307 -6.76 -4.92 -36.54
C SER A 307 -8.07 -4.23 -36.17
N ILE A 308 -9.19 -4.79 -36.60
CA ILE A 308 -10.52 -4.38 -36.12
C ILE A 308 -10.69 -4.59 -34.61
N PHE A 309 -9.98 -5.54 -34.02
CA PHE A 309 -10.00 -5.84 -32.59
C PHE A 309 -9.03 -4.96 -31.79
N PHE A 310 -8.11 -4.26 -32.46
CA PHE A 310 -7.17 -3.31 -31.88
C PHE A 310 -7.31 -1.95 -32.58
N PRO A 311 -8.40 -1.20 -32.30
CA PRO A 311 -8.59 0.10 -32.90
C PRO A 311 -7.47 1.06 -32.53
N ASN A 312 -7.13 1.96 -33.46
CA ASN A 312 -6.15 3.01 -33.20
C ASN A 312 -6.58 3.86 -32.01
N GLU A 313 -5.62 4.18 -31.14
CA GLU A 313 -5.84 5.12 -30.05
C GLU A 313 -6.23 6.49 -30.63
N LYS A 314 -7.34 7.05 -30.11
CA LYS A 314 -7.77 8.39 -30.49
C LYS A 314 -6.76 9.41 -29.97
N LEU A 315 -6.22 10.20 -30.89
CA LEU A 315 -5.36 11.33 -30.54
C LEU A 315 -6.23 12.52 -30.12
N ASP A 316 -5.70 13.33 -29.21
CA ASP A 316 -6.31 14.59 -28.83
C ASP A 316 -6.33 15.55 -30.04
N THR A 317 -7.50 16.07 -30.41
CA THR A 317 -7.71 16.97 -31.56
C THR A 317 -7.76 18.46 -31.21
N ALA A 318 -7.71 18.84 -29.92
CA ALA A 318 -7.77 20.23 -29.49
C ALA A 318 -6.61 21.08 -30.08
N LYS A 319 -6.87 22.33 -30.44
CA LYS A 319 -5.82 23.24 -30.97
C LYS A 319 -4.83 23.67 -29.88
N ILE A 320 -5.37 24.05 -28.73
CA ILE A 320 -4.61 24.37 -27.52
C ILE A 320 -4.92 23.27 -26.52
N LYS A 321 -3.89 22.58 -26.03
CA LYS A 321 -4.05 21.47 -25.09
C LYS A 321 -4.19 21.97 -23.67
N ARG A 322 -4.95 21.25 -22.86
CA ARG A 322 -4.92 21.42 -21.39
C ARG A 322 -3.56 21.01 -20.83
N VAL A 323 -3.29 21.37 -19.58
CA VAL A 323 -2.18 20.81 -18.81
C VAL A 323 -2.73 19.90 -17.71
N GLU A 324 -2.27 18.65 -17.65
CA GLU A 324 -2.52 17.80 -16.49
C GLU A 324 -1.54 18.20 -15.38
N ILE A 325 -2.08 18.64 -14.24
CA ILE A 325 -1.30 19.25 -13.16
C ILE A 325 -0.77 18.20 -12.18
N ALA A 326 -1.51 17.11 -11.97
CA ALA A 326 -1.29 16.20 -10.86
C ALA A 326 -1.62 14.73 -11.21
N ALA A 327 -0.90 14.13 -12.17
CA ALA A 327 -1.01 12.69 -12.42
C ALA A 327 -0.25 11.88 -11.35
N ARG A 328 -0.77 10.69 -11.00
CA ARG A 328 -0.11 9.75 -10.07
C ARG A 328 0.47 8.57 -10.82
N THR A 329 1.70 8.24 -10.47
CA THR A 329 2.43 7.11 -11.02
C THR A 329 2.31 5.88 -10.13
N TRP A 330 2.82 4.74 -10.59
CA TRP A 330 3.02 3.54 -9.76
C TRP A 330 3.87 3.73 -8.50
N LYS A 331 4.49 4.90 -8.30
CA LYS A 331 5.15 5.27 -7.03
C LYS A 331 4.15 5.75 -5.96
N SER A 332 2.91 6.06 -6.34
CA SER A 332 1.78 6.14 -5.42
C SER A 332 1.33 4.72 -5.07
N THR A 333 1.80 4.22 -3.93
CA THR A 333 1.60 2.82 -3.50
C THR A 333 0.12 2.43 -3.51
N MET A 334 -0.22 1.36 -4.24
CA MET A 334 -1.59 0.83 -4.38
C MET A 334 -2.62 1.82 -4.96
N ASP A 335 -2.20 2.81 -5.76
CA ASP A 335 -3.10 3.75 -6.44
C ASP A 335 -2.73 3.93 -7.92
N GLY A 336 -1.65 4.65 -8.24
CA GLY A 336 -1.25 4.87 -9.63
C GLY A 336 -0.74 3.58 -10.31
N ILE A 337 -0.93 3.48 -11.62
CA ILE A 337 -0.58 2.31 -12.44
C ILE A 337 0.54 2.64 -13.43
N SER A 338 0.39 3.72 -14.19
CA SER A 338 1.38 4.08 -15.22
C SER A 338 2.65 4.68 -14.61
N SER A 339 3.76 4.51 -15.31
CA SER A 339 5.07 5.08 -14.99
C SER A 339 5.17 6.54 -15.44
N ALA A 340 6.10 7.30 -14.85
CA ALA A 340 6.37 8.67 -15.29
C ALA A 340 6.81 8.71 -16.77
N LYS A 341 7.54 7.70 -17.22
CA LYS A 341 7.96 7.59 -18.61
C LYS A 341 6.77 7.41 -19.56
N GLU A 342 5.81 6.55 -19.22
CA GLU A 342 4.60 6.33 -20.03
C GLU A 342 3.77 7.61 -20.16
N TYR A 343 3.63 8.38 -19.07
CA TYR A 343 2.97 9.68 -19.10
C TYR A 343 3.67 10.67 -20.05
N VAL A 344 5.00 10.77 -20.01
CA VAL A 344 5.76 11.63 -20.94
C VAL A 344 5.57 11.18 -22.39
N GLN A 345 5.57 9.87 -22.64
CA GLN A 345 5.35 9.32 -23.98
C GLN A 345 3.93 9.61 -24.49
N TYR A 346 2.92 9.46 -23.64
CA TYR A 346 1.54 9.80 -23.94
C TYR A 346 1.39 11.30 -24.26
N ALA A 347 2.02 12.15 -23.45
CA ALA A 347 2.02 13.59 -23.62
C ALA A 347 2.67 14.01 -24.96
N LEU A 348 3.83 13.43 -25.31
CA LEU A 348 4.50 13.63 -26.59
C LEU A 348 3.62 13.22 -27.77
N LYS A 349 3.04 12.01 -27.71
CA LYS A 349 2.20 11.46 -28.77
C LYS A 349 0.99 12.35 -29.08
N ASN A 350 0.44 13.00 -28.06
CA ASN A 350 -0.76 13.84 -28.16
C ASN A 350 -0.45 15.36 -28.25
N GLY A 351 0.82 15.75 -28.30
CA GLY A 351 1.23 17.15 -28.49
C GLY A 351 0.98 18.07 -27.29
N TYR A 352 1.07 17.54 -26.06
CA TYR A 352 0.99 18.35 -24.84
C TYR A 352 2.27 19.15 -24.61
N LEU A 353 2.15 20.39 -24.12
CA LEU A 353 3.29 21.28 -23.86
C LEU A 353 3.82 21.18 -22.44
N ALA A 354 3.01 20.70 -21.49
CA ALA A 354 3.39 20.53 -20.10
C ALA A 354 2.65 19.34 -19.48
N ILE A 355 3.26 18.74 -18.45
CA ILE A 355 2.65 17.66 -17.67
C ILE A 355 3.18 17.66 -16.24
N GLY A 356 2.31 17.37 -15.28
CA GLY A 356 2.65 17.27 -13.87
C GLY A 356 2.48 15.89 -13.26
N ILE A 357 3.45 15.56 -12.41
CA ILE A 357 3.44 14.36 -11.57
C ILE A 357 3.33 14.79 -10.11
N ALA A 358 2.34 14.25 -9.39
CA ALA A 358 2.06 14.54 -7.99
C ALA A 358 1.66 13.28 -7.22
N ASP A 359 2.64 12.40 -7.00
CA ASP A 359 2.44 11.15 -6.25
C ASP A 359 2.01 11.39 -4.80
N LEU A 360 1.23 10.46 -4.24
CA LEU A 360 0.72 10.52 -2.88
C LEU A 360 1.86 10.34 -1.86
N ASP A 361 2.06 11.35 -1.01
CA ASP A 361 3.04 11.41 0.08
C ASP A 361 4.48 11.12 -0.36
N SER A 362 4.77 11.30 -1.64
CA SER A 362 5.98 10.79 -2.31
C SER A 362 6.40 11.66 -3.48
N VAL A 363 7.72 11.64 -3.75
CA VAL A 363 8.37 12.25 -4.91
C VAL A 363 9.31 11.26 -5.61
N GLN A 364 9.13 9.97 -5.37
CA GLN A 364 10.04 8.91 -5.83
C GLN A 364 10.05 8.76 -7.36
N ALA A 365 9.03 9.24 -8.07
CA ALA A 365 9.00 9.25 -9.52
C ALA A 365 9.86 10.36 -10.15
N PHE A 366 10.33 11.35 -9.38
CA PHE A 366 11.02 12.51 -9.93
C PHE A 366 12.28 12.17 -10.75
N PRO A 367 13.16 11.23 -10.33
CA PRO A 367 14.33 10.86 -11.13
C PRO A 367 13.96 10.23 -12.48
N GLU A 368 12.93 9.40 -12.51
CA GLU A 368 12.43 8.79 -13.74
C GLU A 368 11.80 9.86 -14.64
N PHE A 369 10.95 10.71 -14.06
CA PHE A 369 10.26 11.79 -14.76
C PHE A 369 11.27 12.79 -15.38
N TYR A 370 12.25 13.25 -14.60
CA TYR A 370 13.33 14.11 -15.05
C TYR A 370 14.12 13.49 -16.21
N ASN A 371 14.46 12.20 -16.13
CA ASN A 371 15.20 11.53 -17.19
C ASN A 371 14.37 11.31 -18.46
N ALA A 372 13.07 11.08 -18.33
CA ALA A 372 12.17 10.90 -19.47
C ALA A 372 11.90 12.22 -20.19
N ILE A 373 11.80 13.33 -19.47
CA ILE A 373 11.39 14.62 -20.04
C ILE A 373 12.56 15.49 -20.53
N LYS A 374 13.79 15.31 -20.02
CA LYS A 374 14.98 16.14 -20.36
C LYS A 374 15.31 16.19 -21.85
N SER A 375 14.92 15.17 -22.62
CA SER A 375 15.14 15.08 -24.07
C SER A 375 13.93 15.53 -24.89
N THR A 376 12.98 16.21 -24.26
CA THR A 376 11.71 16.63 -24.85
C THR A 376 11.51 18.12 -24.67
N ASN A 377 10.58 18.71 -25.43
CA ASN A 377 10.17 20.11 -25.25
C ASN A 377 8.98 20.25 -24.28
N ILE A 378 8.61 19.18 -23.57
CA ILE A 378 7.50 19.22 -22.61
C ILE A 378 8.01 19.82 -21.31
N LYS A 379 7.28 20.78 -20.77
CA LYS A 379 7.57 21.39 -19.47
C LYS A 379 7.19 20.45 -18.32
N PRO A 380 8.12 20.08 -17.42
CA PRO A 380 7.81 19.29 -16.24
C PRO A 380 7.15 20.14 -15.15
N ILE A 381 6.15 19.57 -14.49
CA ILE A 381 5.59 20.09 -13.23
C ILE A 381 5.86 19.05 -12.14
N TYR A 382 6.63 19.45 -11.12
CA TYR A 382 7.04 18.58 -10.01
C TYR A 382 6.22 18.89 -8.77
N GLY A 383 5.34 17.97 -8.37
CA GLY A 383 4.52 18.10 -7.18
C GLY A 383 4.42 16.82 -6.38
N SER A 384 3.63 16.89 -5.31
CA SER A 384 3.17 15.73 -4.53
C SER A 384 1.78 16.02 -3.99
N THR A 385 0.91 15.01 -4.03
CA THR A 385 -0.34 15.06 -3.26
C THR A 385 0.00 14.65 -1.84
N PHE A 386 -0.39 15.42 -0.83
CA PHE A 386 -0.17 15.05 0.55
C PHE A 386 -1.46 14.62 1.24
N SER A 387 -1.37 13.56 2.02
CA SER A 387 -2.31 13.27 3.08
C SER A 387 -2.24 14.38 4.13
N THR A 388 -3.38 14.98 4.46
CA THR A 388 -3.46 16.11 5.37
C THR A 388 -4.56 15.97 6.41
N TYR A 389 -4.30 16.56 7.58
CA TYR A 389 -5.22 16.63 8.70
C TYR A 389 -5.03 17.94 9.46
N ARG A 390 -5.87 18.22 10.45
CA ARG A 390 -5.68 19.38 11.35
C ARG A 390 -4.68 19.02 12.45
N SER A 391 -3.80 19.94 12.84
CA SER A 391 -2.79 19.69 13.89
C SER A 391 -3.40 19.40 15.27
N LYS A 392 -4.58 19.98 15.53
CA LYS A 392 -5.30 19.86 16.80
C LYS A 392 -6.64 19.17 16.62
N ILE A 393 -7.00 18.37 17.62
CA ILE A 393 -8.30 17.71 17.73
C ILE A 393 -9.14 18.49 18.73
N GLU A 394 -10.23 19.07 18.25
CA GLU A 394 -11.15 19.84 19.09
C GLU A 394 -12.16 18.92 19.76
N LYS A 395 -12.08 18.82 21.08
CA LYS A 395 -13.12 18.14 21.90
C LYS A 395 -14.35 19.03 22.09
N VAL A 396 -14.16 20.35 21.95
CA VAL A 396 -15.19 21.37 22.07
C VAL A 396 -15.18 22.24 20.83
N ILE A 397 -16.22 22.15 20.01
CA ILE A 397 -16.43 23.01 18.84
C ILE A 397 -17.15 24.29 19.31
N ASN A 398 -16.88 25.43 18.65
CA ASN A 398 -17.42 26.75 19.00
C ASN A 398 -17.12 27.21 20.43
N PHE A 399 -15.99 26.79 21.02
CA PHE A 399 -15.57 27.31 22.31
C PHE A 399 -15.31 28.82 22.21
N ASN A 400 -16.03 29.60 23.01
CA ASN A 400 -16.02 31.07 22.95
C ASN A 400 -15.12 31.71 24.04
N GLY A 401 -14.28 30.91 24.70
CA GLY A 401 -13.38 31.36 25.78
C GLY A 401 -14.07 31.60 27.13
N LYS A 402 -15.39 31.43 27.24
CA LYS A 402 -16.08 31.51 28.53
C LYS A 402 -15.93 30.21 29.29
N ASN A 403 -15.50 30.28 30.54
CA ASN A 403 -15.41 29.09 31.37
C ASN A 403 -16.78 28.70 31.91
N TYR A 404 -17.08 27.39 31.86
CA TYR A 404 -18.33 26.83 32.35
C TYR A 404 -18.05 25.59 33.20
N ILE A 405 -18.38 25.67 34.49
CA ILE A 405 -18.20 24.55 35.44
C ILE A 405 -19.29 23.50 35.17
N PHE A 406 -18.89 22.23 34.98
CA PHE A 406 -19.81 21.15 34.61
C PHE A 406 -20.97 20.98 35.60
N ASP A 407 -20.73 21.16 36.89
CA ASP A 407 -21.75 20.97 37.93
C ASP A 407 -22.87 22.01 37.94
N LYS A 408 -22.67 23.15 37.27
CA LYS A 408 -23.65 24.23 37.17
C LYS A 408 -24.20 24.38 35.76
N LEU A 409 -23.79 23.49 34.85
CA LEU A 409 -24.12 23.59 33.44
C LEU A 409 -25.42 22.87 33.10
N LYS A 410 -26.15 23.48 32.16
CA LYS A 410 -27.21 22.83 31.41
C LYS A 410 -26.59 22.21 30.17
N PHE A 411 -26.55 20.89 30.11
CA PHE A 411 -26.19 20.14 28.91
C PHE A 411 -27.44 19.75 28.14
N VAL A 412 -27.39 19.87 26.81
CA VAL A 412 -28.37 19.27 25.91
C VAL A 412 -27.64 18.19 25.12
N ILE A 413 -27.87 16.94 25.52
CA ILE A 413 -27.33 15.76 24.86
C ILE A 413 -28.31 15.40 23.75
N PHE A 414 -27.87 15.41 22.49
CA PHE A 414 -28.77 15.21 21.36
C PHE A 414 -28.16 14.32 20.29
N ASP A 415 -29.04 13.77 19.47
CA ASP A 415 -28.76 12.96 18.29
C ASP A 415 -29.79 13.31 17.20
N LEU A 416 -29.43 13.13 15.92
CA LEU A 416 -30.28 13.47 14.79
C LEU A 416 -30.35 12.32 13.79
N GLU A 417 -31.57 12.01 13.34
CA GLU A 417 -31.75 11.22 12.11
C GLU A 417 -32.00 12.14 10.92
N THR A 418 -31.45 11.77 9.76
CA THR A 418 -31.37 12.65 8.59
C THR A 418 -31.71 11.91 7.28
N THR A 419 -32.03 12.65 6.22
CA THR A 419 -32.31 12.07 4.90
C THR A 419 -31.06 11.64 4.12
N GLY A 420 -29.86 11.73 4.70
CA GLY A 420 -28.60 11.39 4.04
C GLY A 420 -27.37 11.89 4.80
N LEU A 421 -26.19 11.83 4.18
CA LEU A 421 -24.93 12.12 4.89
C LEU A 421 -24.44 13.57 4.78
N SER A 422 -25.02 14.38 3.89
CA SER A 422 -24.59 15.77 3.68
C SER A 422 -25.54 16.74 4.35
N ALA A 423 -25.03 17.49 5.32
CA ALA A 423 -25.80 18.56 5.96
C ALA A 423 -26.24 19.63 4.94
N PHE A 424 -25.50 19.80 3.85
CA PHE A 424 -25.84 20.80 2.84
C PHE A 424 -27.02 20.38 1.96
N TYR A 425 -27.08 19.10 1.58
CA TYR A 425 -28.07 18.56 0.64
C TYR A 425 -29.23 17.79 1.30
N ASN A 426 -29.05 17.34 2.54
CA ASN A 426 -30.02 16.53 3.28
C ASN A 426 -30.62 17.30 4.46
N GLU A 427 -31.73 16.79 4.99
CA GLU A 427 -32.53 17.43 6.02
C GLU A 427 -32.66 16.55 7.25
N ILE A 428 -32.90 17.18 8.41
CA ILE A 428 -33.19 16.50 9.67
C ILE A 428 -34.61 15.95 9.61
N ILE A 429 -34.81 14.69 10.00
CA ILE A 429 -36.11 14.03 10.06
C ILE A 429 -36.51 13.62 11.49
N GLU A 430 -35.55 13.47 12.40
CA GLU A 430 -35.82 13.23 13.82
C GLU A 430 -34.86 14.06 14.67
N PHE A 431 -35.39 14.65 15.75
CA PHE A 431 -34.61 15.29 16.79
C PHE A 431 -34.87 14.58 18.12
N GLY A 432 -33.82 13.98 18.68
CA GLY A 432 -33.83 13.38 20.01
C GLY A 432 -32.89 14.14 20.95
N ALA A 433 -33.37 14.50 22.13
CA ALA A 433 -32.53 15.18 23.12
C ALA A 433 -32.92 14.88 24.57
N VAL A 434 -31.92 14.90 25.43
CA VAL A 434 -32.06 14.84 26.88
C VAL A 434 -31.38 16.06 27.49
N VAL A 435 -32.12 16.78 28.33
CA VAL A 435 -31.60 17.94 29.05
C VAL A 435 -31.11 17.48 30.41
N LEU A 436 -29.81 17.70 30.66
CA LEU A 436 -29.14 17.35 31.90
C LEU A 436 -28.72 18.63 32.61
N GLN A 437 -29.17 18.82 33.85
CA GLN A 437 -28.80 19.95 34.69
C GLN A 437 -28.41 19.46 36.09
N ASN A 438 -27.25 19.91 36.59
CA ASN A 438 -26.70 19.47 37.87
C ASN A 438 -26.60 17.92 37.99
N GLY A 439 -26.30 17.23 36.88
CA GLY A 439 -26.22 15.76 36.83
C GLY A 439 -27.56 15.03 36.80
N ILE A 440 -28.70 15.74 36.81
CA ILE A 440 -30.06 15.18 36.82
C ILE A 440 -30.71 15.41 35.45
N GLU A 441 -31.37 14.36 34.93
CA GLU A 441 -32.19 14.46 33.72
C GLU A 441 -33.49 15.21 34.06
N ILE A 442 -33.69 16.39 33.46
CA ILE A 442 -34.85 17.23 33.76
C ILE A 442 -35.90 17.19 32.66
N GLU A 443 -35.49 16.99 31.40
CA GLU A 443 -36.40 16.95 30.25
C GLU A 443 -35.92 15.94 29.21
N LYS A 444 -36.88 15.35 28.48
CA LYS A 444 -36.64 14.48 27.32
C LYS A 444 -37.51 14.96 26.17
N HIS A 445 -36.91 15.08 24.99
CA HIS A 445 -37.55 15.59 23.79
C HIS A 445 -37.34 14.60 22.65
N GLN A 446 -38.43 14.24 21.99
CA GLN A 446 -38.42 13.49 20.74
C GLN A 446 -39.51 14.07 19.85
N PHE A 447 -39.17 14.35 18.59
CA PHE A 447 -40.16 14.66 17.57
C PHE A 447 -39.57 14.48 16.17
N PHE A 448 -40.46 14.14 15.23
CA PHE A 448 -40.13 14.09 13.82
C PHE A 448 -40.29 15.46 13.16
N ILE A 449 -39.41 15.79 12.22
CA ILE A 449 -39.43 17.04 11.47
C ILE A 449 -39.77 16.71 10.02
N LYS A 450 -40.73 17.43 9.44
CA LYS A 450 -41.17 17.19 8.07
C LYS A 450 -40.10 17.67 7.07
N PRO A 451 -39.45 16.77 6.31
CA PRO A 451 -38.53 17.15 5.24
C PRO A 451 -39.31 17.69 4.02
N THR A 452 -38.61 18.37 3.13
CA THR A 452 -39.18 18.86 1.86
C THR A 452 -39.38 17.74 0.84
N GLY A 453 -38.51 16.73 0.85
CA GLY A 453 -38.55 15.56 -0.04
C GLY A 453 -39.07 14.30 0.64
N LYS A 454 -39.14 13.20 -0.12
CA LYS A 454 -39.41 11.86 0.44
C LYS A 454 -38.18 11.27 1.12
N ILE A 455 -38.39 10.40 2.10
CA ILE A 455 -37.32 9.66 2.76
C ILE A 455 -36.77 8.59 1.80
N PRO A 456 -35.45 8.56 1.54
CA PRO A 456 -34.85 7.52 0.71
C PRO A 456 -35.01 6.11 1.33
N PRO A 457 -35.27 5.05 0.55
CA PRO A 457 -35.43 3.69 1.07
C PRO A 457 -34.23 3.20 1.91
N ALA A 458 -33.01 3.59 1.53
CA ALA A 458 -31.80 3.26 2.28
C ALA A 458 -31.81 3.83 3.70
N ILE A 459 -32.34 5.04 3.90
CA ILE A 459 -32.46 5.69 5.22
C ILE A 459 -33.52 5.00 6.06
N THR A 460 -34.67 4.65 5.46
CA THR A 460 -35.70 3.87 6.15
C THR A 460 -35.17 2.52 6.66
N LYS A 461 -34.28 1.87 5.89
CA LYS A 461 -33.66 0.60 6.30
C LYS A 461 -32.70 0.77 7.50
N ILE A 462 -32.05 1.92 7.63
CA ILE A 462 -31.09 2.20 8.70
C ILE A 462 -31.82 2.67 9.98
N THR A 463 -32.73 3.62 9.83
CA THR A 463 -33.36 4.36 10.95
C THR A 463 -34.70 3.75 11.39
N GLY A 464 -35.29 2.91 10.55
CA GLY A 464 -36.67 2.44 10.73
C GLY A 464 -37.75 3.51 10.50
N ILE A 465 -37.38 4.77 10.22
CA ILE A 465 -38.32 5.87 10.03
C ILE A 465 -38.95 5.74 8.64
N SER A 466 -40.23 5.36 8.61
CA SER A 466 -40.97 5.23 7.36
C SER A 466 -41.58 6.57 6.90
N GLN A 467 -41.79 6.71 5.59
CA GLN A 467 -42.51 7.87 5.04
C GLN A 467 -43.88 8.07 5.70
N LYS A 468 -44.59 6.97 6.00
CA LYS A 468 -45.89 7.00 6.68
C LYS A 468 -45.80 7.65 8.07
N MET A 469 -44.76 7.33 8.86
CA MET A 469 -44.57 7.93 10.18
C MET A 469 -44.38 9.45 10.07
N ILE A 470 -43.57 9.91 9.12
CA ILE A 470 -43.35 11.34 8.88
C ILE A 470 -44.64 12.02 8.44
N ASP A 471 -45.38 11.44 7.49
CA ASP A 471 -46.62 12.03 6.98
C ASP A 471 -47.70 12.16 8.06
N GLU A 472 -47.74 11.22 9.02
CA GLU A 472 -48.74 11.19 10.09
C GLU A 472 -48.35 12.01 11.32
N THR A 473 -47.06 12.09 11.68
CA THR A 473 -46.63 12.57 13.00
C THR A 473 -45.61 13.71 12.99
N ALA A 474 -44.98 14.01 11.85
CA ALA A 474 -43.94 15.03 11.81
C ALA A 474 -44.51 16.45 11.93
N ILE A 475 -43.84 17.26 12.73
CA ILE A 475 -44.15 18.68 12.84
C ILE A 475 -43.48 19.47 11.71
N SER A 476 -44.00 20.67 11.44
CA SER A 476 -43.40 21.56 10.45
C SER A 476 -42.03 22.07 10.94
N TRP A 477 -41.17 22.49 10.00
CA TRP A 477 -39.84 22.98 10.33
C TRP A 477 -39.88 24.27 11.17
N GLU A 478 -40.94 25.08 11.06
CA GLU A 478 -41.15 26.29 11.86
C GLU A 478 -41.31 25.94 13.35
N ILE A 479 -42.20 24.98 13.65
CA ILE A 479 -42.45 24.51 15.02
C ILE A 479 -41.19 23.83 15.57
N ALA A 480 -40.52 23.03 14.73
CA ALA A 480 -39.26 22.39 15.11
C ALA A 480 -38.20 23.43 15.47
N LEU A 481 -38.03 24.48 14.66
CA LEU A 481 -37.08 25.55 14.91
C LEU A 481 -37.36 26.27 16.24
N GLU A 482 -38.62 26.60 16.53
CA GLU A 482 -39.00 27.22 17.81
C GLU A 482 -38.70 26.30 19.01
N LYS A 483 -39.10 25.03 18.92
CA LYS A 483 -38.85 24.03 19.97
C LYS A 483 -37.36 23.85 20.22
N ILE A 484 -36.57 23.57 19.17
CA ILE A 484 -35.13 23.38 19.28
C ILE A 484 -34.47 24.63 19.85
N THR A 485 -34.82 25.83 19.36
CA THR A 485 -34.29 27.09 19.89
C THR A 485 -34.51 27.24 21.38
N LYS A 486 -35.70 26.87 21.88
CA LYS A 486 -36.01 26.90 23.32
C LYS A 486 -35.20 25.87 24.10
N ILE A 487 -35.07 24.64 23.57
CA ILE A 487 -34.33 23.54 24.21
C ILE A 487 -32.86 23.92 24.38
N ILE A 488 -32.20 24.36 23.30
CA ILE A 488 -30.76 24.63 23.27
C ILE A 488 -30.36 25.97 23.90
N LYS A 489 -31.32 26.81 24.27
CA LYS A 489 -31.05 28.13 24.86
C LYS A 489 -30.19 28.00 26.13
N ASP A 490 -29.14 28.82 26.20
CA ASP A 490 -28.20 28.95 27.31
C ASP A 490 -27.62 27.60 27.80
N SER A 491 -27.27 26.72 26.85
CA SER A 491 -26.79 25.37 27.12
C SER A 491 -25.48 25.05 26.38
N VAL A 492 -24.75 24.06 26.91
CA VAL A 492 -23.67 23.38 26.18
C VAL A 492 -24.25 22.15 25.51
N LEU A 493 -24.03 22.02 24.21
CA LEU A 493 -24.51 20.88 23.46
C LEU A 493 -23.54 19.71 23.60
N VAL A 494 -24.05 18.49 23.51
CA VAL A 494 -23.25 17.26 23.56
C VAL A 494 -23.77 16.29 22.51
N ALA A 495 -22.89 15.83 21.63
CA ALA A 495 -23.20 14.83 20.61
C ALA A 495 -22.04 13.83 20.49
N HIS A 496 -22.26 12.73 19.77
CA HIS A 496 -21.23 11.74 19.51
C HIS A 496 -20.83 11.80 18.04
N ASN A 497 -19.55 12.09 17.73
CA ASN A 497 -19.14 12.52 16.40
C ASN A 497 -19.82 13.85 16.03
N ALA A 498 -19.75 14.81 16.95
CA ALA A 498 -20.53 16.04 16.95
C ALA A 498 -20.41 16.87 15.66
N ALA A 499 -19.31 16.76 14.91
CA ALA A 499 -19.16 17.41 13.61
C ALA A 499 -20.32 17.08 12.64
N PHE A 500 -20.86 15.85 12.68
CA PHE A 500 -22.00 15.44 11.86
C PHE A 500 -23.28 16.14 12.32
N ASP A 501 -23.80 15.83 13.50
CA ASP A 501 -25.08 16.35 13.99
C ASP A 501 -25.10 17.88 14.09
N PHE A 502 -23.98 18.47 14.52
CA PHE A 502 -23.85 19.92 14.60
C PHE A 502 -23.96 20.58 13.23
N SER A 503 -23.37 19.97 12.19
CA SER A 503 -23.42 20.56 10.84
C SER A 503 -24.84 20.61 10.29
N PHE A 504 -25.65 19.57 10.55
CA PHE A 504 -27.08 19.54 10.20
C PHE A 504 -27.86 20.60 10.98
N LEU A 505 -27.63 20.68 12.29
CA LEU A 505 -28.30 21.66 13.14
C LEU A 505 -27.94 23.10 12.74
N GLU A 506 -26.66 23.39 12.54
CA GLU A 506 -26.17 24.69 12.09
C GLU A 506 -26.75 25.05 10.71
N GLN A 507 -26.80 24.10 9.77
CA GLN A 507 -27.41 24.34 8.46
C GLN A 507 -28.91 24.60 8.57
N PHE A 508 -29.63 23.83 9.39
CA PHE A 508 -31.05 24.04 9.64
C PHE A 508 -31.34 25.46 10.16
N PHE A 509 -30.58 25.92 11.17
CA PHE A 509 -30.69 27.30 11.68
C PHE A 509 -30.28 28.36 10.65
N ARG A 510 -29.25 28.10 9.84
CA ARG A 510 -28.82 29.02 8.79
C ARG A 510 -29.89 29.20 7.72
N GLN A 511 -30.47 28.11 7.23
CA GLN A 511 -31.46 28.16 6.16
C GLN A 511 -32.80 28.73 6.67
N LYS A 512 -33.27 28.26 7.83
CA LYS A 512 -34.62 28.56 8.31
C LYS A 512 -34.67 29.82 9.18
N ALA A 513 -33.63 30.10 9.97
CA ALA A 513 -33.58 31.24 10.90
C ALA A 513 -32.63 32.36 10.48
N LYS A 514 -31.81 32.16 9.43
CA LYS A 514 -30.73 33.08 9.01
C LYS A 514 -29.77 33.44 10.15
N LYS A 515 -29.54 32.48 11.06
CA LYS A 515 -28.66 32.63 12.24
C LYS A 515 -27.67 31.48 12.31
N SER A 516 -26.54 31.74 12.98
CA SER A 516 -25.57 30.71 13.37
C SER A 516 -25.69 30.41 14.85
N LEU A 517 -25.50 29.15 15.20
CA LEU A 517 -25.44 28.67 16.57
C LEU A 517 -24.12 29.11 17.20
N LYS A 518 -24.21 29.63 18.42
CA LYS A 518 -23.06 30.07 19.22
C LYS A 518 -22.81 29.19 20.43
N ASN A 519 -23.61 28.14 20.59
CA ASN A 519 -23.48 27.19 21.66
C ASN A 519 -22.16 26.43 21.51
N PRO A 520 -21.34 26.32 22.57
CA PRO A 520 -20.26 25.35 22.60
C PRO A 520 -20.85 23.95 22.49
N ILE A 521 -20.19 23.07 21.74
CA ILE A 521 -20.59 21.67 21.61
C ILE A 521 -19.44 20.74 21.92
N ILE A 522 -19.69 19.76 22.78
CA ILE A 522 -18.72 18.74 23.15
C ILE A 522 -18.90 17.53 22.22
N ASP A 523 -17.80 17.09 21.64
CA ASP A 523 -17.74 15.83 20.90
C ASP A 523 -17.29 14.68 21.80
N THR A 524 -18.25 13.86 22.20
CA THR A 524 -17.97 12.70 23.06
C THR A 524 -17.13 11.62 22.38
N LEU A 525 -17.04 11.61 21.04
CA LEU A 525 -16.12 10.72 20.33
C LEU A 525 -14.66 11.07 20.68
N GLU A 526 -14.33 12.36 20.64
CA GLU A 526 -12.99 12.84 20.97
C GLU A 526 -12.71 12.78 22.48
N VAL A 527 -13.73 13.00 23.32
CA VAL A 527 -13.61 12.75 24.77
C VAL A 527 -13.36 11.27 25.04
N SER A 528 -14.05 10.34 24.37
CA SER A 528 -13.81 8.91 24.53
C SER A 528 -12.40 8.49 24.10
N ARG A 529 -11.88 9.08 23.01
CA ARG A 529 -10.51 8.84 22.55
C ARG A 529 -9.49 9.34 23.55
N PHE A 530 -9.75 10.47 24.21
CA PHE A 530 -8.94 10.99 25.29
C PHE A 530 -8.95 10.09 26.53
N LEU A 531 -10.14 9.71 27.02
CA LEU A 531 -10.29 8.90 28.23
C LEU A 531 -9.81 7.46 28.03
N ASN A 532 -9.95 6.91 26.81
CA ASN A 532 -9.66 5.50 26.53
C ASN A 532 -8.79 5.31 25.25
N PRO A 533 -7.56 5.86 25.18
CA PRO A 533 -6.76 5.92 23.95
C PRO A 533 -6.40 4.53 23.38
N ASN A 534 -6.30 3.53 24.24
CA ASN A 534 -5.91 2.15 23.90
C ASN A 534 -7.05 1.31 23.30
N GLU A 535 -8.23 1.87 23.12
CA GLU A 535 -9.39 1.12 22.64
C GLU A 535 -9.36 0.97 21.11
N LYS A 536 -9.97 -0.09 20.56
CA LYS A 536 -10.00 -0.29 19.10
C LYS A 536 -11.10 0.52 18.42
N SER A 537 -12.23 0.71 19.08
CA SER A 537 -13.38 1.45 18.55
C SER A 537 -13.97 2.38 19.61
N HIS A 538 -14.51 3.51 19.14
CA HIS A 538 -15.22 4.49 19.96
C HIS A 538 -16.59 4.80 19.39
N SER A 539 -17.16 3.94 18.54
CA SER A 539 -18.57 4.09 18.16
C SER A 539 -19.45 4.04 19.40
N LEU A 540 -20.59 4.74 19.37
CA LEU A 540 -21.53 4.83 20.49
C LEU A 540 -21.81 3.45 21.11
N LYS A 541 -22.14 2.44 20.29
CA LYS A 541 -22.31 1.04 20.68
C LYS A 541 -21.12 0.45 21.46
N ASN A 542 -19.90 0.64 20.96
CA ASN A 542 -18.71 0.08 21.59
C ASN A 542 -18.32 0.82 22.88
N VAL A 543 -18.61 2.12 22.96
CA VAL A 543 -18.49 2.89 24.19
C VAL A 543 -19.53 2.41 25.20
N ALA A 544 -20.81 2.32 24.83
CA ALA A 544 -21.88 1.82 25.70
C ALA A 544 -21.51 0.46 26.32
N LYS A 545 -21.08 -0.50 25.48
CA LYS A 545 -20.64 -1.83 25.90
C LYS A 545 -19.46 -1.80 26.87
N ARG A 546 -18.50 -0.88 26.69
CA ARG A 546 -17.33 -0.74 27.58
C ARG A 546 -17.75 -0.31 28.99
N TYR A 547 -18.74 0.55 29.08
CA TYR A 547 -19.29 1.05 30.35
C TYR A 547 -20.44 0.18 30.88
N GLU A 548 -20.59 -1.04 30.34
CA GLU A 548 -21.64 -2.00 30.74
C GLU A 548 -23.07 -1.43 30.62
N ILE A 549 -23.28 -0.51 29.68
CA ILE A 549 -24.59 0.06 29.35
C ILE A 549 -25.26 -0.85 28.31
N GLU A 550 -26.47 -1.31 28.61
CA GLU A 550 -27.27 -2.11 27.68
C GLU A 550 -27.56 -1.35 26.38
N TYR A 551 -27.15 -1.94 25.25
CA TYR A 551 -27.34 -1.38 23.91
C TYR A 551 -28.19 -2.34 23.07
N ALA A 552 -29.41 -1.95 22.77
CA ALA A 552 -30.39 -2.72 22.01
C ALA A 552 -30.25 -2.40 20.52
N GLU A 553 -29.63 -3.31 19.76
CA GLU A 553 -29.35 -3.11 18.32
C GLU A 553 -30.62 -2.94 17.47
N GLU A 554 -31.74 -3.53 17.90
CA GLU A 554 -33.05 -3.47 17.23
C GLU A 554 -33.68 -2.06 17.25
N ILE A 555 -33.30 -1.23 18.23
CA ILE A 555 -33.86 0.11 18.48
C ILE A 555 -32.82 1.21 18.17
N ALA A 556 -31.54 0.83 18.01
CA ALA A 556 -30.48 1.74 17.62
C ALA A 556 -30.82 2.48 16.31
N HIS A 557 -30.23 3.66 16.11
CA HIS A 557 -30.57 4.56 14.98
C HIS A 557 -31.97 5.17 15.11
N ARG A 558 -32.33 5.47 16.36
CA ARG A 558 -33.45 6.33 16.75
C ARG A 558 -32.88 7.42 17.63
N ALA A 559 -33.13 8.67 17.24
CA ALA A 559 -32.44 9.81 17.85
C ALA A 559 -32.68 9.92 19.37
N ASP A 560 -33.86 9.58 19.86
CA ASP A 560 -34.18 9.63 21.29
C ASP A 560 -33.49 8.52 22.09
N TYR A 561 -33.41 7.32 21.51
CA TYR A 561 -32.70 6.19 22.09
C TYR A 561 -31.20 6.48 22.19
N ASP A 562 -30.59 6.92 21.09
CA ASP A 562 -29.15 7.19 21.04
C ASP A 562 -28.77 8.40 21.93
N ALA A 563 -29.59 9.45 21.99
CA ALA A 563 -29.40 10.55 22.95
C ALA A 563 -29.48 10.08 24.42
N LYS A 564 -30.35 9.11 24.74
CA LYS A 564 -30.45 8.54 26.11
C LYS A 564 -29.23 7.69 26.46
N ILE A 565 -28.77 6.83 25.54
CA ILE A 565 -27.54 6.06 25.72
C ILE A 565 -26.35 7.02 25.91
N LEU A 566 -26.25 8.03 25.04
CA LEU A 566 -25.21 9.03 25.11
C LEU A 566 -25.23 9.82 26.43
N THR A 567 -26.42 10.12 26.98
CA THR A 567 -26.55 10.78 28.29
C THR A 567 -25.94 9.95 29.40
N THR A 568 -26.14 8.64 29.37
CA THR A 568 -25.58 7.72 30.38
C THR A 568 -24.07 7.63 30.24
N ILE A 569 -23.56 7.54 29.01
CA ILE A 569 -22.12 7.60 28.71
C ILE A 569 -21.52 8.93 29.21
N TRP A 570 -22.20 10.05 28.94
CA TRP A 570 -21.72 11.37 29.30
C TRP A 570 -21.63 11.56 30.82
N LYS A 571 -22.58 11.03 31.59
CA LYS A 571 -22.51 11.01 33.07
C LYS A 571 -21.26 10.26 33.56
N ASN A 572 -20.92 9.12 32.95
CA ASN A 572 -19.70 8.38 33.29
C ASN A 572 -18.44 9.17 32.90
N PHE A 573 -18.41 9.78 31.71
CA PHE A 573 -17.31 10.64 31.29
C PHE A 573 -17.12 11.84 32.22
N LEU A 574 -18.19 12.48 32.68
CA LEU A 574 -18.09 13.58 33.66
C LEU A 574 -17.43 13.11 34.96
N ALA A 575 -17.74 11.90 35.44
CA ALA A 575 -17.10 11.35 36.64
C ALA A 575 -15.60 11.09 36.43
N GLU A 576 -15.21 10.55 35.28
CA GLU A 576 -13.80 10.32 34.93
C GLU A 576 -13.01 11.62 34.68
N LEU A 577 -13.62 12.59 34.00
CA LEU A 577 -13.00 13.91 33.79
C LEU A 577 -12.72 14.59 35.13
N LYS A 578 -13.67 14.53 36.07
CA LYS A 578 -13.48 15.04 37.43
C LYS A 578 -12.34 14.34 38.17
N SER A 579 -12.20 13.01 38.05
CA SER A 579 -11.10 12.29 38.71
C SER A 579 -9.72 12.67 38.14
N GLN A 580 -9.68 13.23 36.93
CA GLN A 580 -8.49 13.81 36.30
C GLN A 580 -8.37 15.34 36.49
N ASN A 581 -9.14 15.93 37.41
CA ASN A 581 -9.21 17.38 37.67
C ASN A 581 -9.72 18.26 36.51
N ILE A 582 -10.47 17.68 35.57
CA ILE A 582 -11.13 18.40 34.47
C ILE A 582 -12.58 18.65 34.86
N ASN A 583 -12.86 19.85 35.39
CA ASN A 583 -14.15 20.20 35.98
C ASN A 583 -14.96 21.23 35.18
N ASP A 584 -14.38 21.76 34.10
CA ASP A 584 -14.98 22.83 33.33
C ASP A 584 -14.61 22.76 31.84
N LEU A 585 -15.35 23.55 31.05
CA LEU A 585 -15.23 23.54 29.59
C LEU A 585 -13.87 24.07 29.10
N THR A 586 -13.26 25.01 29.83
CA THR A 586 -11.94 25.55 29.46
C THR A 586 -10.88 24.48 29.60
N SER A 587 -10.85 23.80 30.76
CA SER A 587 -9.94 22.70 31.03
C SER A 587 -10.08 21.59 30.00
N LEU A 588 -11.32 21.23 29.62
CA LEU A 588 -11.59 20.22 28.59
C LEU A 588 -11.15 20.66 27.19
N SER A 589 -11.35 21.94 26.85
CA SER A 589 -10.93 22.51 25.57
C SER A 589 -9.41 22.66 25.46
N GLU A 590 -8.72 22.91 26.58
CA GLU A 590 -7.27 23.12 26.64
C GLU A 590 -6.46 21.83 26.70
N ILE A 591 -7.11 20.67 26.88
CA ILE A 591 -6.44 19.37 26.80
C ILE A 591 -5.83 19.23 25.41
N LYS A 592 -4.52 19.45 25.34
CA LYS A 592 -3.69 19.25 24.17
C LYS A 592 -3.59 17.75 23.91
N ASN A 593 -4.59 17.17 23.24
CA ASN A 593 -4.35 15.90 22.59
C ASN A 593 -3.57 16.22 21.34
N SER A 594 -2.32 15.78 21.30
CA SER A 594 -1.63 15.69 20.03
C SER A 594 -2.30 14.61 19.18
N ILE A 595 -2.37 14.80 17.86
CA ILE A 595 -2.76 13.71 16.96
C ILE A 595 -1.87 12.46 17.14
N PHE A 596 -0.64 12.63 17.64
CA PHE A 596 0.28 11.53 17.97
C PHE A 596 -0.19 10.68 19.15
N GLU A 597 -1.08 11.21 19.99
CA GLU A 597 -1.67 10.47 21.12
C GLU A 597 -2.93 9.71 20.70
N LEU A 598 -3.47 9.98 19.50
CA LEU A 598 -4.50 9.14 18.90
C LEU A 598 -3.90 7.87 18.34
N ARG A 599 -4.74 6.83 18.26
CA ARG A 599 -4.40 5.65 17.49
C ARG A 599 -4.24 5.97 16.00
N PRO A 600 -3.06 5.72 15.42
CA PRO A 600 -2.71 5.99 14.03
C PRO A 600 -3.74 5.56 12.99
N GLU A 601 -4.34 4.38 13.17
CA GLU A 601 -5.32 3.77 12.25
C GLU A 601 -6.68 4.48 12.21
N LYS A 602 -6.92 5.46 13.10
CA LYS A 602 -8.22 6.18 13.22
C LYS A 602 -8.22 7.58 12.62
N VAL A 603 -7.08 8.06 12.12
CA VAL A 603 -7.01 9.31 11.37
C VAL A 603 -7.45 9.03 9.93
N PHE A 604 -8.51 9.71 9.50
CA PHE A 604 -8.98 9.69 8.11
C PHE A 604 -8.49 10.97 7.43
N PRO A 605 -7.26 11.01 6.91
CA PRO A 605 -6.77 12.22 6.29
C PRO A 605 -7.51 12.52 5.01
N LYS A 606 -7.58 13.80 4.70
CA LYS A 606 -7.97 14.30 3.39
C LYS A 606 -6.71 14.56 2.57
N GLN A 607 -6.87 15.09 1.36
CA GLN A 607 -5.72 15.37 0.49
C GLN A 607 -5.65 16.83 0.07
N LEU A 608 -4.46 17.27 -0.32
CA LEU A 608 -4.20 18.50 -1.06
C LEU A 608 -2.94 18.35 -1.92
N THR A 609 -2.79 19.16 -2.96
CA THR A 609 -1.65 19.08 -3.89
C THR A 609 -0.66 20.20 -3.60
N ILE A 610 0.65 19.91 -3.59
CA ILE A 610 1.68 20.95 -3.49
C ILE A 610 2.67 20.78 -4.63
N ILE A 611 2.92 21.88 -5.36
CA ILE A 611 3.77 21.93 -6.55
C ILE A 611 4.94 22.88 -6.31
N ALA A 612 6.13 22.50 -6.76
CA ALA A 612 7.29 23.37 -6.75
C ALA A 612 7.27 24.32 -7.95
N LYS A 613 7.37 25.63 -7.69
CA LYS A 613 7.46 26.66 -8.75
C LYS A 613 8.86 26.77 -9.34
N ASN A 614 9.88 26.52 -8.53
CA ASN A 614 11.27 26.75 -8.86
C ASN A 614 12.20 25.79 -8.10
N GLN A 615 13.52 25.95 -8.28
CA GLN A 615 14.51 25.09 -7.64
C GLN A 615 14.48 25.16 -6.09
N ILE A 616 14.13 26.32 -5.53
CA ILE A 616 13.95 26.50 -4.08
C ILE A 616 12.72 25.72 -3.61
N GLY A 617 11.63 25.80 -4.38
CA GLY A 617 10.39 25.05 -4.20
C GLY A 617 10.63 23.55 -4.11
N ILE A 618 11.49 22.98 -4.96
CA ILE A 618 11.86 21.55 -4.86
C ILE A 618 12.46 21.20 -3.51
N LYS A 619 13.35 22.04 -2.98
CA LYS A 619 13.95 21.81 -1.66
C LYS A 619 12.90 21.89 -0.55
N LYS A 620 11.94 22.82 -0.65
CA LYS A 620 10.82 22.92 0.31
C LYS A 620 9.89 21.71 0.20
N LEU A 621 9.57 21.26 -1.01
CA LEU A 621 8.77 20.07 -1.25
C LEU A 621 9.43 18.82 -0.67
N TYR A 622 10.74 18.64 -0.85
CA TYR A 622 11.48 17.54 -0.22
C TYR A 622 11.43 17.62 1.32
N LYS A 623 11.54 18.82 1.90
CA LYS A 623 11.36 19.00 3.35
C LYS A 623 9.96 18.61 3.82
N LEU A 624 8.91 18.94 3.06
CA LEU A 624 7.54 18.55 3.39
C LEU A 624 7.36 17.02 3.34
N VAL A 625 7.90 16.36 2.31
CA VAL A 625 7.92 14.89 2.24
C VAL A 625 8.70 14.29 3.42
N SER A 626 9.87 14.85 3.76
CA SER A 626 10.63 14.41 4.93
C SER A 626 9.84 14.61 6.22
N LEU A 627 9.24 15.78 6.43
CA LEU A 627 8.41 16.09 7.60
C LEU A 627 7.26 15.10 7.74
N ALA A 628 6.54 14.83 6.65
CA ALA A 628 5.44 13.87 6.62
C ALA A 628 5.89 12.45 7.00
N ASN A 629 7.07 12.03 6.53
CA ASN A 629 7.61 10.69 6.74
C ASN A 629 8.49 10.55 8.01
N THR A 630 8.67 11.60 8.80
CA THR A 630 9.51 11.57 10.01
C THR A 630 8.77 12.12 11.22
N GLU A 631 8.70 13.44 11.37
CA GLU A 631 8.11 14.10 12.54
C GLU A 631 6.60 13.95 12.59
N ASN A 632 5.92 13.97 11.45
CA ASN A 632 4.47 13.85 11.34
C ASN A 632 3.99 12.43 11.02
N LEU A 633 4.89 11.44 11.06
CA LEU A 633 4.53 10.06 10.74
C LEU A 633 3.74 9.44 11.90
N ILE A 634 2.48 9.08 11.63
CA ILE A 634 1.62 8.38 12.60
C ILE A 634 1.42 6.93 12.14
N SER A 635 0.36 6.64 11.38
CA SER A 635 0.18 5.35 10.65
C SER A 635 0.66 5.45 9.22
N ARG A 636 0.72 6.68 8.74
CA ARG A 636 0.94 7.10 7.38
C ARG A 636 1.52 8.50 7.40
N PRO A 637 2.20 8.93 6.33
CA PRO A 637 2.73 10.28 6.25
C PRO A 637 1.60 11.31 6.29
N LEU A 638 1.82 12.43 6.98
CA LEU A 638 0.82 13.49 7.13
C LEU A 638 1.46 14.89 7.13
N ILE A 639 0.73 15.88 6.61
CA ILE A 639 1.01 17.29 6.87
C ILE A 639 -0.22 17.97 7.50
N PHE A 640 0.02 19.03 8.27
CA PHE A 640 -1.05 19.76 8.93
C PHE A 640 -1.47 20.98 8.12
N TYR A 641 -2.70 20.98 7.57
CA TYR A 641 -3.15 22.06 6.69
C TYR A 641 -3.26 23.41 7.41
N ASP A 642 -3.53 23.41 8.71
CA ASP A 642 -3.61 24.58 9.57
C ASP A 642 -2.24 25.19 9.91
N HIS A 643 -1.15 24.52 9.52
CA HIS A 643 0.21 25.07 9.55
C HIS A 643 0.66 25.57 8.16
N LEU A 644 -0.14 25.36 7.10
CA LEU A 644 0.23 25.78 5.75
C LEU A 644 -0.15 27.24 5.49
N GLN A 645 0.69 27.89 4.70
CA GLN A 645 0.47 29.24 4.19
C GLN A 645 0.97 29.31 2.74
N LYS A 646 0.50 30.31 2.00
CA LYS A 646 1.00 30.58 0.64
C LYS A 646 2.50 30.89 0.70
N ASP A 647 3.23 30.33 -0.25
CA ASP A 647 4.69 30.43 -0.31
C ASP A 647 5.11 30.90 -1.72
N PRO A 648 6.08 31.81 -1.85
CA PRO A 648 6.50 32.31 -3.16
C PRO A 648 7.11 31.24 -4.08
N ASP A 649 7.56 30.10 -3.53
CA ASP A 649 8.25 29.03 -4.24
C ASP A 649 7.39 27.76 -4.41
N LEU A 650 6.19 27.71 -3.81
CA LEU A 650 5.25 26.59 -3.91
C LEU A 650 3.89 27.07 -4.41
N LEU A 651 3.13 26.18 -5.04
CA LEU A 651 1.70 26.37 -5.30
C LEU A 651 0.92 25.29 -4.57
N ILE A 652 -0.13 25.68 -3.85
CA ILE A 652 -1.01 24.77 -3.13
C ILE A 652 -2.32 24.63 -3.92
N GLY A 653 -2.56 23.44 -4.45
CA GLY A 653 -3.81 23.03 -5.09
C GLY A 653 -4.75 22.35 -4.10
N SER A 654 -6.06 22.44 -4.34
CA SER A 654 -7.03 21.81 -3.44
C SER A 654 -6.97 20.28 -3.41
N GLY A 655 -6.52 19.63 -4.49
CA GLY A 655 -6.51 18.17 -4.67
C GLY A 655 -7.78 17.61 -5.32
N GLY A 656 -7.76 16.30 -5.60
CA GLY A 656 -8.84 15.54 -6.26
C GLY A 656 -10.07 15.26 -5.37
N PRO A 657 -10.90 14.24 -5.72
CA PRO A 657 -12.15 13.93 -5.01
C PRO A 657 -12.02 13.72 -3.49
N GLU A 658 -10.88 13.20 -3.03
CA GLU A 658 -10.57 12.96 -1.61
C GLU A 658 -10.00 14.21 -0.90
N SER A 659 -10.02 15.37 -1.57
CA SER A 659 -9.45 16.60 -1.03
C SER A 659 -10.20 17.13 0.18
N LEU A 660 -9.46 17.87 1.02
CA LEU A 660 -10.04 18.60 2.15
C LEU A 660 -11.18 19.51 1.69
N LEU A 661 -10.95 20.23 0.59
CA LEU A 661 -11.90 21.19 0.05
C LEU A 661 -13.17 20.50 -0.45
N ILE A 662 -13.05 19.54 -1.37
CA ILE A 662 -14.22 18.90 -2.00
C ILE A 662 -15.04 18.13 -0.98
N GLN A 663 -14.38 17.40 -0.08
CA GLN A 663 -15.07 16.66 0.98
C GLN A 663 -15.82 17.62 1.92
N THR A 664 -15.22 18.77 2.25
CA THR A 664 -15.91 19.78 3.05
C THR A 664 -17.09 20.39 2.30
N MET A 665 -16.94 20.71 1.01
CA MET A 665 -18.03 21.23 0.18
C MET A 665 -19.19 20.23 0.10
N LEU A 666 -18.88 18.96 -0.17
CA LEU A 666 -19.86 17.91 -0.40
C LEU A 666 -20.70 17.60 0.84
N TYR A 667 -20.09 17.57 2.03
CA TYR A 667 -20.77 17.20 3.28
C TYR A 667 -21.25 18.41 4.10
N PHE A 668 -20.55 19.55 4.04
CA PHE A 668 -20.79 20.68 4.94
C PHE A 668 -21.06 22.01 4.21
N GLY A 669 -20.87 22.08 2.90
CA GLY A 669 -21.19 23.25 2.08
C GLY A 669 -20.15 24.40 2.11
N PRO A 670 -20.39 25.47 1.32
CA PRO A 670 -19.37 26.45 0.95
C PRO A 670 -18.88 27.36 2.08
N LYS A 671 -19.68 27.55 3.14
CA LYS A 671 -19.27 28.40 4.29
C LYS A 671 -18.13 27.79 5.10
N ASN A 672 -18.14 26.47 5.29
CA ASN A 672 -17.10 25.76 6.04
C ASN A 672 -15.77 25.73 5.26
N VAL A 673 -15.85 25.72 3.92
CA VAL A 673 -14.65 25.80 3.06
C VAL A 673 -13.91 27.14 3.22
N ALA A 674 -14.64 28.24 3.44
CA ALA A 674 -14.05 29.58 3.51
C ALA A 674 -13.01 29.73 4.65
N GLU A 675 -13.08 28.90 5.69
CA GLU A 675 -12.17 28.95 6.83
C GLU A 675 -10.72 28.65 6.45
N PHE A 676 -10.50 27.71 5.52
CA PHE A 676 -9.16 27.29 5.09
C PHE A 676 -8.90 27.57 3.60
N ALA A 677 -9.87 28.09 2.84
CA ALA A 677 -9.69 28.35 1.41
C ALA A 677 -8.53 29.32 1.08
N HIS A 678 -8.14 30.16 2.04
CA HIS A 678 -7.04 31.12 1.92
C HIS A 678 -5.67 30.46 1.70
N ILE A 679 -5.51 29.17 1.99
CA ILE A 679 -4.24 28.44 1.77
C ILE A 679 -4.03 28.06 0.30
N PHE A 680 -5.09 28.04 -0.53
CA PHE A 680 -5.01 27.55 -1.91
C PHE A 680 -4.62 28.64 -2.91
N ASP A 681 -3.73 28.30 -3.82
CA ASP A 681 -3.34 29.12 -4.98
C ASP A 681 -4.19 28.83 -6.21
N PHE A 682 -4.73 27.61 -6.31
CA PHE A 682 -5.71 27.21 -7.32
C PHE A 682 -6.62 26.11 -6.75
N ILE A 683 -7.82 26.00 -7.29
CA ILE A 683 -8.81 24.99 -6.91
C ILE A 683 -8.91 23.97 -8.04
N GLU A 684 -8.62 22.72 -7.73
CA GLU A 684 -8.73 21.59 -8.64
C GLU A 684 -10.20 21.12 -8.71
N ILE A 685 -10.71 20.99 -9.94
CA ILE A 685 -12.07 20.58 -10.24
C ILE A 685 -12.03 19.21 -10.94
N PRO A 686 -12.31 18.09 -10.23
CA PRO A 686 -12.42 16.78 -10.85
C PRO A 686 -13.66 16.69 -11.75
N PRO A 687 -13.64 15.83 -12.79
CA PRO A 687 -14.81 15.61 -13.63
C PRO A 687 -15.92 14.90 -12.84
N PRO A 688 -17.20 15.05 -13.22
CA PRO A 688 -18.31 14.35 -12.56
C PRO A 688 -18.12 12.83 -12.49
N ILE A 689 -17.52 12.20 -13.51
CA ILE A 689 -17.22 10.76 -13.51
C ILE A 689 -16.36 10.30 -12.33
N ALA A 690 -15.53 11.19 -11.75
CA ALA A 690 -14.72 10.88 -10.58
C ALA A 690 -15.57 10.51 -9.34
N PHE A 691 -16.84 10.94 -9.31
CA PHE A 691 -17.79 10.70 -8.22
C PHE A 691 -18.82 9.61 -8.54
N ILE A 692 -18.70 8.90 -9.67
CA ILE A 692 -19.71 7.93 -10.13
C ILE A 692 -20.02 6.85 -9.10
N HIS A 693 -19.01 6.45 -8.32
CA HIS A 693 -19.16 5.47 -7.25
C HIS A 693 -20.10 5.95 -6.15
N LEU A 694 -20.11 7.25 -5.82
CA LEU A 694 -21.04 7.83 -4.86
C LEU A 694 -22.48 7.84 -5.39
N VAL A 695 -22.64 8.14 -6.68
CA VAL A 695 -23.95 8.17 -7.35
C VAL A 695 -24.55 6.76 -7.42
N LYS A 696 -23.75 5.78 -7.84
CA LYS A 696 -24.19 4.38 -7.95
C LYS A 696 -24.38 3.68 -6.61
N ARG A 697 -23.81 4.24 -5.54
CA ARG A 697 -24.05 3.81 -4.16
C ARG A 697 -25.25 4.54 -3.52
N GLU A 698 -25.96 5.37 -4.28
CA GLU A 698 -27.11 6.16 -3.83
C GLU A 698 -26.79 7.07 -2.64
N ILE A 699 -25.51 7.46 -2.50
CA ILE A 699 -25.07 8.40 -1.46
C ILE A 699 -25.40 9.83 -1.87
N PHE A 700 -25.18 10.15 -3.16
CA PHE A 700 -25.49 11.43 -3.78
C PHE A 700 -26.20 11.23 -5.11
N THR A 701 -27.03 12.18 -5.53
CA THR A 701 -27.58 12.18 -6.89
C THR A 701 -26.59 12.81 -7.87
N LYS A 702 -26.75 12.53 -9.17
CA LYS A 702 -25.97 13.19 -10.22
C LYS A 702 -26.09 14.73 -10.13
N ASP A 703 -27.30 15.23 -9.95
CA ASP A 703 -27.58 16.67 -9.85
C ASP A 703 -26.89 17.30 -8.64
N GLN A 704 -26.80 16.61 -7.51
CA GLN A 704 -26.07 17.08 -6.33
C GLN A 704 -24.56 17.20 -6.60
N ILE A 705 -23.97 16.24 -7.33
CA ILE A 705 -22.55 16.32 -7.73
C ILE A 705 -22.33 17.50 -8.67
N GLU A 706 -23.19 17.68 -9.67
CA GLU A 706 -23.10 18.81 -10.61
C GLU A 706 -23.29 20.16 -9.91
N ASP A 707 -24.25 20.26 -9.00
CA ASP A 707 -24.46 21.46 -8.17
C ASP A 707 -23.24 21.74 -7.27
N MET A 708 -22.65 20.72 -6.65
CA MET A 708 -21.43 20.85 -5.85
C MET A 708 -20.27 21.42 -6.68
N LEU A 709 -20.07 20.92 -7.90
CA LEU A 709 -19.04 21.43 -8.81
C LEU A 709 -19.32 22.87 -9.25
N LYS A 710 -20.59 23.22 -9.54
CA LYS A 710 -20.99 24.60 -9.84
C LYS A 710 -20.71 25.54 -8.66
N ASN A 711 -21.05 25.12 -7.45
CA ASN A 711 -20.77 25.86 -6.21
C ASN A 711 -19.27 26.03 -5.97
N LEU A 712 -18.47 25.02 -6.30
CA LEU A 712 -17.02 25.07 -6.20
C LEU A 712 -16.41 26.09 -7.16
N ILE A 713 -16.85 26.09 -8.42
CA ILE A 713 -16.41 27.08 -9.43
C ILE A 713 -16.83 28.50 -9.02
N ASN A 714 -18.06 28.67 -8.51
CA ASN A 714 -18.55 29.95 -8.02
C ASN A 714 -17.75 30.45 -6.81
N LEU A 715 -17.38 29.55 -5.90
CA LEU A 715 -16.52 29.87 -4.77
C LEU A 715 -15.14 30.34 -5.25
N ALA A 716 -14.54 29.62 -6.20
CA ALA A 716 -13.25 29.99 -6.81
C ALA A 716 -13.29 31.40 -7.41
N LYS A 717 -14.33 31.71 -8.19
CA LYS A 717 -14.58 33.05 -8.75
C LYS A 717 -14.71 34.11 -7.65
N LYS A 718 -15.50 33.84 -6.60
CA LYS A 718 -15.71 34.78 -5.48
C LYS A 718 -14.42 35.06 -4.71
N LEU A 719 -13.56 34.05 -4.54
CA LEU A 719 -12.28 34.16 -3.85
C LEU A 719 -11.15 34.67 -4.75
N GLN A 720 -11.42 34.87 -6.06
CA GLN A 720 -10.41 35.22 -7.06
C GLN A 720 -9.26 34.20 -7.11
N ILE A 721 -9.59 32.92 -6.96
CA ILE A 721 -8.67 31.79 -7.07
C ILE A 721 -8.98 31.05 -8.38
N PRO A 722 -7.99 30.75 -9.24
CA PRO A 722 -8.22 30.01 -10.48
C PRO A 722 -8.84 28.63 -10.21
N ALA A 723 -9.94 28.31 -10.90
CA ALA A 723 -10.49 26.96 -10.94
C ALA A 723 -9.85 26.21 -12.12
N VAL A 724 -9.28 25.04 -11.86
CA VAL A 724 -8.51 24.25 -12.83
C VAL A 724 -9.12 22.86 -12.92
N ALA A 725 -9.64 22.49 -14.09
CA ALA A 725 -10.13 21.12 -14.30
C ALA A 725 -8.96 20.13 -14.37
N ILE A 726 -9.04 19.05 -13.60
CA ILE A 726 -8.02 17.99 -13.52
C ILE A 726 -8.62 16.66 -13.96
N GLY A 727 -7.79 15.69 -14.37
CA GLY A 727 -8.26 14.36 -14.74
C GLY A 727 -8.31 13.34 -13.59
N ASP A 728 -7.76 13.67 -12.41
CA ASP A 728 -7.50 12.72 -11.30
C ASP A 728 -6.80 11.42 -11.77
N VAL A 729 -5.79 11.59 -12.62
CA VAL A 729 -5.19 10.55 -13.48
C VAL A 729 -4.37 9.53 -12.69
N ARG A 730 -4.63 8.22 -12.91
CA ARG A 730 -3.93 7.04 -12.33
C ARG A 730 -3.33 6.12 -13.39
N TYR A 731 -3.75 6.26 -14.64
CA TYR A 731 -3.22 5.51 -15.78
C TYR A 731 -3.32 6.32 -17.07
N CYS A 732 -2.62 5.93 -18.13
CA CYS A 732 -2.60 6.67 -19.39
C CYS A 732 -3.85 6.38 -20.24
N LEU A 733 -4.24 5.11 -20.34
CA LEU A 733 -5.20 4.62 -21.34
C LEU A 733 -6.43 4.00 -20.67
N PRO A 734 -7.65 4.17 -21.20
CA PRO A 734 -8.87 3.61 -20.61
C PRO A 734 -8.81 2.09 -20.34
N LYS A 735 -8.16 1.33 -21.23
CA LYS A 735 -7.97 -0.13 -21.09
C LYS A 735 -7.17 -0.55 -19.84
N GLU A 736 -6.37 0.34 -19.26
CA GLU A 736 -5.57 0.06 -18.07
C GLU A 736 -6.42 0.08 -16.78
N LYS A 737 -7.70 0.47 -16.87
CA LYS A 737 -8.66 0.45 -15.77
C LYS A 737 -8.71 -0.90 -15.05
N ILE A 738 -8.61 -2.01 -15.78
CA ILE A 738 -8.64 -3.36 -15.19
C ILE A 738 -7.53 -3.57 -14.14
N PHE A 739 -6.36 -2.96 -14.34
CA PHE A 739 -5.26 -3.05 -13.36
C PHE A 739 -5.54 -2.20 -12.14
N TYR A 740 -6.16 -1.03 -12.33
CA TYR A 740 -6.59 -0.18 -11.23
C TYR A 740 -7.66 -0.86 -10.36
N GLU A 741 -8.61 -1.55 -10.98
CA GLU A 741 -9.63 -2.32 -10.25
C GLU A 741 -9.02 -3.41 -9.36
N LEU A 742 -7.98 -4.08 -9.84
CA LEU A 742 -7.24 -5.05 -9.02
C LEU A 742 -6.61 -4.39 -7.78
N TYR A 743 -6.10 -3.16 -7.89
CA TYR A 743 -5.54 -2.42 -6.76
C TYR A 743 -6.60 -2.04 -5.74
N ILE A 744 -7.83 -1.73 -6.20
CA ILE A 744 -8.95 -1.42 -5.30
C ILE A 744 -9.34 -2.64 -4.46
N TYR A 745 -9.34 -3.83 -5.05
CA TYR A 745 -9.66 -5.08 -4.35
C TYR A 745 -8.52 -5.66 -3.52
N ALA A 746 -7.28 -5.37 -3.91
CA ALA A 746 -6.11 -5.81 -3.17
C ALA A 746 -5.97 -5.02 -1.86
N LYS A 747 -5.59 -5.72 -0.78
CA LYS A 747 -5.22 -5.05 0.47
C LYS A 747 -3.83 -4.47 0.32
N GLY A 748 -3.67 -3.20 0.64
CA GLY A 748 -2.37 -2.54 0.67
C GLY A 748 -1.49 -3.03 1.83
N VAL A 749 -0.26 -2.53 1.85
CA VAL A 749 0.66 -2.74 2.98
C VAL A 749 0.00 -2.22 4.26
N GLY A 750 0.01 -3.03 5.32
CA GLY A 750 -0.72 -2.74 6.57
C GLY A 750 -2.18 -3.17 6.59
N GLY A 751 -2.67 -3.83 5.54
CA GLY A 751 -4.02 -4.42 5.49
C GLY A 751 -5.16 -3.40 5.31
N VAL A 752 -4.82 -2.16 4.94
CA VAL A 752 -5.76 -1.07 4.67
C VAL A 752 -6.37 -1.26 3.28
N ASN A 753 -7.68 -1.07 3.18
CA ASN A 753 -8.40 -1.12 1.92
C ASN A 753 -8.26 0.21 1.16
N HIS A 754 -8.32 0.15 -0.17
CA HIS A 754 -8.40 1.35 -0.99
C HIS A 754 -9.66 2.16 -0.67
N VAL A 755 -9.63 3.50 -0.82
CA VAL A 755 -10.76 4.39 -0.50
C VAL A 755 -12.04 4.08 -1.29
N LEU A 756 -11.87 3.53 -2.49
CA LEU A 756 -12.97 3.09 -3.35
C LEU A 756 -13.53 1.71 -2.98
N PHE A 757 -12.92 0.96 -2.07
CA PHE A 757 -13.40 -0.36 -1.66
C PHE A 757 -14.70 -0.24 -0.85
N ASP A 758 -15.75 -0.98 -1.22
CA ASP A 758 -17.02 -1.02 -0.46
C ASP A 758 -17.26 -2.41 0.14
N HIS A 759 -17.30 -2.47 1.47
CA HIS A 759 -17.53 -3.68 2.24
C HIS A 759 -18.90 -4.33 1.98
N ARG A 760 -19.89 -3.54 1.56
CA ARG A 760 -21.27 -3.96 1.32
C ARG A 760 -21.46 -4.59 -0.07
N GLU A 761 -20.45 -4.57 -0.93
CA GLU A 761 -20.54 -5.13 -2.28
C GLU A 761 -20.93 -6.61 -2.27
N LYS A 762 -20.48 -7.38 -1.27
CA LYS A 762 -20.82 -8.81 -1.13
C LYS A 762 -22.30 -9.09 -0.94
N GLU A 763 -23.07 -8.09 -0.51
CA GLU A 763 -24.51 -8.19 -0.23
C GLU A 763 -25.34 -7.81 -1.46
N ARG A 764 -24.72 -7.40 -2.57
CA ARG A 764 -25.42 -7.04 -3.81
C ARG A 764 -25.72 -8.27 -4.64
N GLU A 765 -26.95 -8.35 -5.16
CA GLU A 765 -27.43 -9.50 -5.96
C GLU A 765 -26.60 -9.75 -7.23
N ASP A 766 -25.99 -8.71 -7.83
CA ASP A 766 -25.11 -8.82 -9.01
C ASP A 766 -23.65 -8.43 -8.69
N PHE A 767 -23.03 -9.14 -7.75
CA PHE A 767 -21.64 -8.92 -7.32
C PHE A 767 -20.61 -8.96 -8.46
N ARG A 768 -20.86 -9.68 -9.57
CA ARG A 768 -19.88 -9.86 -10.66
C ARG A 768 -19.89 -8.73 -11.71
N ASN A 769 -20.98 -7.94 -11.80
CA ASN A 769 -21.10 -6.83 -12.76
C ASN A 769 -21.32 -5.46 -12.08
N SER A 770 -21.27 -5.37 -10.75
CA SER A 770 -21.58 -4.15 -9.98
C SER A 770 -20.37 -3.30 -9.59
N HIS A 771 -19.18 -3.61 -10.11
CA HIS A 771 -17.92 -2.92 -9.85
C HIS A 771 -17.86 -1.56 -10.58
N ILE A 772 -18.56 -0.55 -10.07
CA ILE A 772 -18.57 0.79 -10.70
C ILE A 772 -17.54 1.70 -10.02
N PHE A 773 -16.35 1.72 -10.61
CA PHE A 773 -15.26 2.63 -10.24
C PHE A 773 -15.12 3.78 -11.24
N PRO A 774 -14.69 4.97 -10.77
CA PRO A 774 -14.45 6.13 -11.63
C PRO A 774 -13.40 5.85 -12.70
N GLU A 775 -13.56 6.49 -13.85
CA GLU A 775 -12.53 6.52 -14.88
C GLU A 775 -11.44 7.50 -14.46
N LYS A 776 -10.18 7.04 -14.50
CA LYS A 776 -8.99 7.80 -14.10
C LYS A 776 -7.86 7.67 -15.12
N HIS A 777 -8.19 7.47 -16.40
CA HIS A 777 -7.18 7.56 -17.46
C HIS A 777 -6.77 9.01 -17.69
N PHE A 778 -5.74 9.23 -18.49
CA PHE A 778 -5.36 10.56 -18.91
C PHE A 778 -6.39 11.07 -19.91
N PHE A 779 -7.39 11.83 -19.43
CA PHE A 779 -8.39 12.44 -20.30
C PHE A 779 -7.71 13.37 -21.31
N SER A 780 -8.05 13.20 -22.59
CA SER A 780 -7.70 14.21 -23.60
C SER A 780 -8.36 15.55 -23.27
N THR A 781 -7.88 16.63 -23.88
CA THR A 781 -8.46 17.97 -23.74
C THR A 781 -9.95 17.97 -24.08
N GLU A 782 -10.32 17.35 -25.21
CA GLU A 782 -11.72 17.28 -25.65
C GLU A 782 -12.56 16.34 -24.78
N GLU A 783 -12.02 15.21 -24.33
CA GLU A 783 -12.72 14.32 -23.40
C GLU A 783 -12.98 15.03 -22.06
N LEU A 784 -12.01 15.77 -21.53
CA LEU A 784 -12.21 16.50 -20.28
C LEU A 784 -13.23 17.64 -20.45
N LYS A 785 -13.19 18.39 -21.56
CA LYS A 785 -14.23 19.40 -21.85
C LYS A 785 -15.63 18.80 -21.87
N LYS A 786 -15.77 17.62 -22.46
CA LYS A 786 -17.04 16.89 -22.54
C LYS A 786 -17.61 16.57 -21.15
N GLU A 787 -16.77 16.19 -20.20
CA GLU A 787 -17.18 15.94 -18.81
C GLU A 787 -17.77 17.19 -18.11
N PHE A 788 -17.47 18.39 -18.61
CA PHE A 788 -17.97 19.66 -18.07
C PHE A 788 -19.11 20.30 -18.89
N GLU A 789 -19.65 19.61 -19.91
CA GLU A 789 -20.76 20.14 -20.74
C GLU A 789 -22.02 20.49 -19.93
N PHE A 790 -22.23 19.86 -18.77
CA PHE A 790 -23.35 20.15 -17.84
C PHE A 790 -23.33 21.58 -17.26
N LEU A 791 -22.22 22.32 -17.43
CA LEU A 791 -22.13 23.74 -17.09
C LEU A 791 -22.87 24.62 -18.08
N GLU A 792 -23.12 24.14 -19.31
CA GLU A 792 -23.78 24.88 -20.39
C GLU A 792 -23.11 26.22 -20.74
N ASP A 793 -21.83 26.39 -20.38
CA ASP A 793 -21.03 27.60 -20.61
C ASP A 793 -19.67 27.21 -21.23
N GLN A 794 -19.59 27.30 -22.56
CA GLN A 794 -18.40 26.93 -23.32
C GLN A 794 -17.19 27.82 -23.00
N GLN A 795 -17.40 29.10 -22.65
CA GLN A 795 -16.30 29.98 -22.29
C GLN A 795 -15.71 29.58 -20.94
N LEU A 796 -16.56 29.27 -19.97
CA LEU A 796 -16.14 28.79 -18.67
C LEU A 796 -15.45 27.43 -18.75
N ILE A 797 -15.96 26.51 -19.58
CA ILE A 797 -15.33 25.20 -19.82
C ILE A 797 -13.92 25.39 -20.41
N GLU A 798 -13.77 26.23 -21.43
CA GLU A 798 -12.45 26.55 -22.00
C GLU A 798 -11.53 27.21 -20.96
N GLU A 799 -12.08 28.09 -20.13
CA GLU A 799 -11.35 28.77 -19.06
C GLU A 799 -10.77 27.78 -18.04
N ILE A 800 -11.61 26.90 -17.47
CA ILE A 800 -11.16 25.99 -16.40
C ILE A 800 -10.32 24.83 -16.93
N VAL A 801 -10.61 24.33 -18.15
CA VAL A 801 -9.90 23.17 -18.73
C VAL A 801 -8.57 23.60 -19.33
N VAL A 802 -8.55 24.66 -20.12
CA VAL A 802 -7.38 25.03 -20.93
C VAL A 802 -6.67 26.25 -20.37
N LYS A 803 -7.36 27.39 -20.22
CA LYS A 803 -6.70 28.65 -19.86
C LYS A 803 -6.07 28.60 -18.47
N ASN A 804 -6.81 28.14 -17.47
CA ASN A 804 -6.35 28.14 -16.08
C ASN A 804 -5.30 27.04 -15.82
N SER A 805 -5.39 25.89 -16.50
CA SER A 805 -4.35 24.85 -16.40
C SER A 805 -3.02 25.31 -17.02
N ASN A 806 -3.06 25.97 -18.18
CA ASN A 806 -1.87 26.60 -18.76
C ASN A 806 -1.35 27.75 -17.89
N PHE A 807 -2.23 28.58 -17.31
CA PHE A 807 -1.81 29.64 -16.38
C PHE A 807 -1.03 29.09 -15.19
N VAL A 808 -1.51 28.02 -14.54
CA VAL A 808 -0.77 27.37 -13.44
C VAL A 808 0.57 26.83 -13.92
N ALA A 809 0.61 26.22 -15.12
CA ALA A 809 1.86 25.75 -15.71
C ALA A 809 2.84 26.90 -15.96
N ASP A 810 2.38 28.07 -16.41
CA ASP A 810 3.21 29.24 -16.72
C ASP A 810 3.88 29.85 -15.47
N LEU A 811 3.30 29.66 -14.28
CA LEU A 811 3.88 30.10 -13.01
C LEU A 811 5.12 29.30 -12.56
N ILE A 812 5.46 28.23 -13.27
CA ILE A 812 6.53 27.28 -12.93
C ILE A 812 7.75 27.52 -13.82
N GLU A 813 8.96 27.42 -13.27
CA GLU A 813 10.20 27.52 -14.05
C GLU A 813 10.46 26.27 -14.90
N ASN A 814 11.02 26.46 -16.10
CA ASN A 814 11.27 25.36 -17.04
C ASN A 814 12.55 24.55 -16.70
N ASN A 815 13.50 25.15 -15.96
CA ASN A 815 14.86 24.64 -15.78
C ASN A 815 15.11 24.03 -14.40
N ILE A 816 14.10 23.40 -13.81
CA ILE A 816 14.21 22.72 -12.52
C ILE A 816 15.09 21.46 -12.65
N GLN A 817 16.12 21.36 -11.81
CA GLN A 817 17.00 20.20 -11.74
C GLN A 817 16.62 19.31 -10.55
N ILE A 818 16.25 18.07 -10.86
CA ILE A 818 16.02 17.02 -9.86
C ILE A 818 17.32 16.30 -9.52
N ILE A 819 18.07 15.92 -10.55
CA ILE A 819 19.37 15.25 -10.43
C ILE A 819 20.44 16.28 -10.72
N LYS A 820 21.21 16.65 -9.69
CA LYS A 820 22.33 17.58 -9.82
C LYS A 820 23.46 16.94 -10.63
N SER A 821 24.15 17.75 -11.43
CA SER A 821 25.38 17.33 -12.10
C SER A 821 26.58 17.38 -11.15
N GLY A 822 27.54 16.48 -11.36
CA GLY A 822 28.80 16.44 -10.62
C GLY A 822 28.73 15.77 -9.24
N LEU A 823 29.89 15.67 -8.60
CA LEU A 823 30.06 15.21 -7.23
C LEU A 823 30.26 16.43 -6.31
N TYR A 824 29.70 16.38 -5.09
CA TYR A 824 29.81 17.45 -4.09
C TYR A 824 30.53 16.91 -2.85
N PRO A 825 31.84 16.66 -2.92
CA PRO A 825 32.61 16.14 -1.79
C PRO A 825 32.67 17.18 -0.66
N PRO A 826 32.44 16.79 0.61
CA PRO A 826 32.54 17.72 1.73
C PRO A 826 34.01 17.96 2.11
N SER A 827 34.30 19.09 2.78
CA SER A 827 35.59 19.23 3.46
C SER A 827 35.58 18.40 4.74
N PHE A 828 36.59 17.54 4.93
CA PHE A 828 36.67 16.66 6.09
C PHE A 828 38.12 16.40 6.50
N ASP A 829 38.43 16.66 7.78
CA ASP A 829 39.65 16.26 8.50
C ASP A 829 40.98 16.60 7.80
N ASN A 830 41.01 17.64 6.97
CA ASN A 830 42.15 17.96 6.11
C ASN A 830 42.67 16.72 5.32
N SER A 831 41.73 15.89 4.88
CA SER A 831 42.00 14.57 4.31
C SER A 831 42.85 14.62 3.04
N GLU A 832 42.86 15.73 2.30
CA GLU A 832 43.72 15.94 1.12
C GLU A 832 45.20 15.81 1.47
N VAL A 833 45.63 16.38 2.61
CA VAL A 833 47.01 16.33 3.08
C VAL A 833 47.27 15.01 3.79
N LYS A 834 46.39 14.63 4.72
CA LYS A 834 46.60 13.45 5.58
C LYS A 834 46.61 12.15 4.79
N LEU A 835 45.75 12.02 3.77
CA LEU A 835 45.74 10.84 2.90
C LEU A 835 47.08 10.71 2.17
N LYS A 836 47.58 11.81 1.60
CA LYS A 836 48.84 11.83 0.88
C LYS A 836 50.01 11.41 1.77
N GLU A 837 50.14 12.03 2.94
CA GLU A 837 51.18 11.69 3.91
C GLU A 837 51.10 10.22 4.35
N PHE A 838 49.89 9.73 4.63
CA PHE A 838 49.68 8.35 5.07
C PHE A 838 50.03 7.32 4.00
N VAL A 839 49.63 7.56 2.74
CA VAL A 839 49.92 6.68 1.61
C VAL A 839 51.43 6.54 1.41
N TYR A 840 52.17 7.65 1.39
CA TYR A 840 53.62 7.61 1.24
C TYR A 840 54.30 7.00 2.46
N LYS A 841 53.85 7.31 3.68
CA LYS A 841 54.33 6.65 4.90
C LYS A 841 54.22 5.13 4.79
N LYS A 842 53.05 4.62 4.40
CA LYS A 842 52.81 3.17 4.23
C LYS A 842 53.59 2.57 3.08
N ALA A 843 53.76 3.31 1.98
CA ALA A 843 54.60 2.89 0.86
C ALA A 843 56.06 2.73 1.30
N TYR A 844 56.60 3.67 2.07
CA TYR A 844 57.97 3.59 2.57
C TYR A 844 58.16 2.47 3.60
N GLU A 845 57.18 2.27 4.50
CA GLU A 845 57.18 1.14 5.44
C GLU A 845 57.21 -0.21 4.70
N LYS A 846 56.49 -0.35 3.58
CA LYS A 846 56.40 -1.61 2.83
C LYS A 846 57.55 -1.82 1.85
N TYR A 847 57.82 -0.84 0.99
CA TYR A 847 58.74 -0.98 -0.16
C TYR A 847 60.11 -0.29 0.05
N GLY A 848 60.36 0.28 1.22
CA GLY A 848 61.60 0.96 1.56
C GLY A 848 61.62 2.46 1.21
N ARG A 849 62.64 3.18 1.70
CA ARG A 849 62.76 4.65 1.56
C ARG A 849 62.95 5.10 0.10
N PHE A 850 63.57 4.26 -0.72
CA PHE A 850 63.75 4.50 -2.16
C PHE A 850 62.76 3.61 -2.92
N LEU A 851 61.60 4.18 -3.27
CA LEU A 851 60.54 3.44 -3.95
C LEU A 851 60.97 3.03 -5.37
N PRO A 852 60.70 1.78 -5.80
CA PRO A 852 60.85 1.41 -7.20
C PRO A 852 60.00 2.33 -8.10
N LYS A 853 60.58 2.76 -9.22
CA LYS A 853 59.95 3.76 -10.12
C LYS A 853 58.55 3.37 -10.60
N LEU A 854 58.31 2.06 -10.80
CA LEU A 854 56.99 1.53 -11.18
C LEU A 854 55.92 1.78 -10.10
N ILE A 855 56.30 1.60 -8.83
CA ILE A 855 55.39 1.80 -7.68
C ILE A 855 55.19 3.28 -7.41
N GLU A 856 56.26 4.07 -7.41
CA GLU A 856 56.19 5.53 -7.22
C GLU A 856 55.30 6.19 -8.29
N ASN A 857 55.51 5.84 -9.56
CA ASN A 857 54.68 6.32 -10.65
C ASN A 857 53.22 5.91 -10.45
N ARG A 858 52.95 4.64 -10.08
CA ARG A 858 51.58 4.16 -9.88
C ARG A 858 50.86 4.91 -8.75
N ILE A 859 51.53 5.12 -7.62
CA ILE A 859 50.98 5.90 -6.49
C ILE A 859 50.66 7.32 -6.97
N LYS A 860 51.61 8.00 -7.64
CA LYS A 860 51.41 9.37 -8.11
C LYS A 860 50.24 9.48 -9.08
N THR A 861 50.17 8.58 -10.07
CA THR A 861 49.11 8.57 -11.10
C THR A 861 47.71 8.30 -10.53
N GLU A 862 47.60 7.61 -9.40
CA GLU A 862 46.30 7.37 -8.74
C GLU A 862 45.96 8.46 -7.73
N LEU A 863 46.91 8.85 -6.88
CA LEU A 863 46.68 9.71 -5.73
C LEU A 863 46.32 11.15 -6.13
N GLU A 864 46.96 11.69 -7.18
CA GLU A 864 46.68 13.05 -7.65
C GLU A 864 45.23 13.18 -8.16
N PRO A 865 44.70 12.33 -9.05
CA PRO A 865 43.28 12.34 -9.41
C PRO A 865 42.33 12.13 -8.23
N ILE A 866 42.66 11.23 -7.29
CA ILE A 866 41.81 10.99 -6.09
C ILE A 866 41.66 12.27 -5.27
N ILE A 867 42.72 13.05 -5.11
CA ILE A 867 42.67 14.32 -4.38
C ILE A 867 41.95 15.39 -5.22
N ASN A 868 42.36 15.57 -6.48
CA ASN A 868 41.83 16.63 -7.35
C ASN A 868 40.33 16.47 -7.65
N GLN A 869 39.81 15.24 -7.67
CA GLN A 869 38.38 14.95 -7.87
C GLN A 869 37.59 14.84 -6.55
N GLY A 870 38.23 15.10 -5.39
CA GLY A 870 37.59 15.10 -4.07
C GLY A 870 37.26 13.70 -3.49
N PHE A 871 37.74 12.61 -4.10
CA PHE A 871 37.58 11.26 -3.57
C PHE A 871 38.41 10.99 -2.31
N HIS A 872 39.41 11.84 -2.02
CA HIS A 872 40.25 11.71 -0.82
C HIS A 872 39.43 11.60 0.47
N VAL A 873 38.27 12.26 0.54
CA VAL A 873 37.35 12.19 1.69
C VAL A 873 36.84 10.76 1.91
N VAL A 874 36.34 10.11 0.85
CA VAL A 874 35.79 8.76 0.92
C VAL A 874 36.87 7.73 1.22
N TYR A 875 38.07 7.90 0.66
CA TYR A 875 39.24 7.07 0.99
C TYR A 875 39.63 7.21 2.46
N TRP A 876 39.68 8.45 2.97
CA TRP A 876 40.07 8.72 4.36
C TRP A 876 39.05 8.16 5.37
N ILE A 877 37.76 8.35 5.10
CA ILE A 877 36.68 7.77 5.93
C ILE A 877 36.72 6.25 5.87
N SER A 878 36.81 5.65 4.67
CA SER A 878 36.91 4.21 4.49
C SER A 878 38.09 3.63 5.27
N LYS A 879 39.27 4.27 5.23
CA LYS A 879 40.44 3.86 6.01
C LYS A 879 40.13 3.80 7.50
N HIS A 880 39.44 4.81 8.06
CA HIS A 880 39.10 4.82 9.48
C HIS A 880 38.06 3.75 9.83
N ILE A 881 37.02 3.58 9.01
CA ILE A 881 36.00 2.53 9.21
C ILE A 881 36.64 1.14 9.20
N VAL A 882 37.50 0.85 8.21
CA VAL A 882 38.16 -0.46 8.11
C VAL A 882 39.14 -0.68 9.27
N THR A 883 39.89 0.35 9.67
CA THR A 883 40.81 0.26 10.82
C THR A 883 40.05 -0.03 12.12
N GLU A 884 38.96 0.70 12.36
CA GLU A 884 38.12 0.53 13.55
C GLU A 884 37.49 -0.87 13.58
N ALA A 885 36.88 -1.30 12.48
CA ALA A 885 36.28 -2.62 12.34
C ALA A 885 37.30 -3.74 12.63
N LYS A 886 38.50 -3.68 12.03
CA LYS A 886 39.59 -4.64 12.27
C LYS A 886 40.04 -4.63 13.74
N SER A 887 40.10 -3.45 14.38
CA SER A 887 40.48 -3.34 15.80
C SER A 887 39.46 -3.99 16.75
N GLN A 888 38.19 -4.02 16.37
CA GLN A 888 37.10 -4.70 17.08
C GLN A 888 37.00 -6.20 16.74
N GLY A 889 37.92 -6.73 15.93
CA GLY A 889 37.94 -8.13 15.52
C GLY A 889 37.00 -8.47 14.36
N ALA A 890 36.38 -7.47 13.70
CA ALA A 890 35.57 -7.70 12.52
C ALA A 890 36.46 -8.00 11.30
N ILE A 891 36.09 -9.04 10.55
CA ILE A 891 36.70 -9.35 9.25
C ILE A 891 36.08 -8.41 8.21
N VAL A 892 36.93 -7.72 7.44
CA VAL A 892 36.51 -6.81 6.38
C VAL A 892 37.02 -7.34 5.03
N ASP A 893 36.10 -7.79 4.19
CA ASP A 893 36.42 -8.30 2.85
C ASP A 893 36.51 -7.17 1.81
N SER A 894 37.47 -7.32 0.89
CA SER A 894 37.63 -6.41 -0.25
C SER A 894 36.60 -6.74 -1.35
N ARG A 895 35.88 -5.73 -1.86
CA ARG A 895 34.88 -5.91 -2.95
C ARG A 895 34.84 -4.74 -3.92
N GLY A 896 34.46 -5.03 -5.17
CA GLY A 896 34.27 -4.04 -6.23
C GLY A 896 35.58 -3.49 -6.80
N SER A 897 35.48 -2.39 -7.54
CA SER A 897 36.62 -1.80 -8.27
C SER A 897 37.71 -1.23 -7.37
N VAL A 898 37.47 -1.02 -6.07
CA VAL A 898 38.47 -0.48 -5.13
C VAL A 898 39.73 -1.35 -5.02
N GLY A 899 39.61 -2.66 -5.27
CA GLY A 899 40.74 -3.59 -5.32
C GLY A 899 41.76 -3.30 -6.43
N SER A 900 41.40 -2.46 -7.41
CA SER A 900 42.30 -2.02 -8.49
C SER A 900 43.20 -0.83 -8.10
N SER A 901 43.03 -0.25 -6.91
CA SER A 901 43.77 0.94 -6.47
C SER A 901 44.93 0.62 -5.52
N ILE A 902 46.15 1.06 -5.87
CA ILE A 902 47.31 0.94 -4.98
C ILE A 902 47.17 1.83 -3.75
N VAL A 903 46.50 2.98 -3.89
CA VAL A 903 46.20 3.89 -2.78
C VAL A 903 45.27 3.21 -1.78
N ALA A 904 44.23 2.49 -2.24
CA ALA A 904 43.34 1.72 -1.37
C ALA A 904 44.08 0.59 -0.63
N PHE A 905 44.98 -0.10 -1.31
CA PHE A 905 45.80 -1.15 -0.71
C PHE A 905 46.73 -0.60 0.38
N LEU A 906 47.45 0.49 0.09
CA LEU A 906 48.38 1.11 1.04
C LEU A 906 47.68 1.74 2.24
N THR A 907 46.44 2.18 2.07
CA THR A 907 45.60 2.70 3.16
C THR A 907 44.92 1.61 3.98
N GLY A 908 45.01 0.35 3.56
CA GLY A 908 44.43 -0.80 4.24
C GLY A 908 42.92 -0.97 4.01
N ILE A 909 42.35 -0.27 3.03
CA ILE A 909 40.93 -0.37 2.64
C ILE A 909 40.67 -1.70 1.92
N THR A 910 41.64 -2.17 1.13
CA THR A 910 41.61 -3.44 0.42
C THR A 910 42.87 -4.23 0.72
N ASP A 911 42.75 -5.56 0.78
CA ASP A 911 43.87 -6.47 0.91
C ASP A 911 44.41 -6.92 -0.48
N VAL A 912 43.71 -6.54 -1.57
CA VAL A 912 44.14 -6.79 -2.95
C VAL A 912 45.22 -5.78 -3.35
N ASN A 913 46.40 -6.27 -3.74
CA ASN A 913 47.48 -5.47 -4.31
C ASN A 913 47.38 -5.46 -5.85
N PRO A 914 47.13 -4.30 -6.50
CA PRO A 914 46.90 -4.23 -7.94
C PRO A 914 48.18 -4.09 -8.79
N LEU A 915 49.37 -4.18 -8.18
CA LEU A 915 50.62 -4.17 -8.93
C LEU A 915 50.79 -5.45 -9.75
N LEU A 916 51.65 -5.38 -10.77
CA LEU A 916 52.10 -6.57 -11.51
C LEU A 916 52.64 -7.63 -10.55
N PRO A 917 52.58 -8.93 -10.91
CA PRO A 917 53.19 -10.00 -10.11
C PRO A 917 54.63 -9.65 -9.72
N HIS A 918 54.94 -9.72 -8.43
CA HIS A 918 56.26 -9.35 -7.92
C HIS A 918 56.59 -10.12 -6.63
N TYR A 919 57.88 -10.33 -6.41
CA TYR A 919 58.41 -10.74 -5.11
C TYR A 919 58.65 -9.51 -4.24
N TRP A 920 58.37 -9.64 -2.94
CA TRP A 920 58.67 -8.64 -1.94
C TRP A 920 59.33 -9.31 -0.72
N CYS A 921 60.57 -8.92 -0.42
CA CYS A 921 61.29 -9.45 0.73
C CYS A 921 60.87 -8.71 2.02
N LYS A 922 60.32 -9.46 2.99
CA LYS A 922 59.90 -8.90 4.29
C LYS A 922 61.06 -8.38 5.16
N LYS A 923 62.32 -8.76 4.88
CA LYS A 923 63.50 -8.37 5.67
C LYS A 923 64.21 -7.13 5.14
N CYS A 924 64.47 -7.06 3.83
CA CYS A 924 65.23 -5.98 3.21
C CYS A 924 64.37 -5.05 2.34
N SER A 925 63.05 -5.29 2.26
CA SER A 925 62.08 -4.54 1.45
C SER A 925 62.37 -4.49 -0.06
N LYS A 926 63.31 -5.32 -0.55
CA LYS A 926 63.62 -5.43 -1.98
C LYS A 926 62.41 -5.98 -2.73
N VAL A 927 62.07 -5.32 -3.83
CA VAL A 927 61.00 -5.72 -4.76
C VAL A 927 61.62 -6.19 -6.07
N GLU A 928 61.14 -7.33 -6.58
CA GLU A 928 61.58 -7.86 -7.87
C GLU A 928 60.37 -8.17 -8.75
N PHE A 929 60.35 -7.56 -9.94
CA PHE A 929 59.36 -7.85 -10.98
C PHE A 929 59.94 -8.89 -11.95
N PRO A 930 59.26 -10.03 -12.19
CA PRO A 930 59.70 -11.03 -13.16
C PRO A 930 59.84 -10.43 -14.56
N LYS A 931 60.84 -10.90 -15.32
CA LYS A 931 61.06 -10.46 -16.71
C LYS A 931 60.08 -11.09 -17.71
N SER A 932 59.47 -12.23 -17.38
CA SER A 932 58.48 -12.90 -18.23
C SER A 932 57.05 -12.54 -17.80
N GLN A 933 56.17 -12.28 -18.77
CA GLN A 933 54.74 -12.02 -18.55
C GLN A 933 53.90 -13.31 -18.43
N GLN A 934 54.53 -14.43 -18.09
CA GLN A 934 53.84 -15.73 -18.05
C GLN A 934 52.84 -15.85 -16.90
N PHE A 935 53.07 -15.11 -15.80
CA PHE A 935 52.23 -15.16 -14.62
C PHE A 935 51.28 -13.96 -14.58
N LEU A 936 50.02 -14.21 -14.27
CA LEU A 936 48.97 -13.18 -14.18
C LEU A 936 48.76 -12.70 -12.74
N SER A 937 49.06 -13.55 -11.74
CA SER A 937 49.02 -13.20 -10.32
C SER A 937 50.36 -13.43 -9.63
N GLY A 938 50.66 -12.61 -8.61
CA GLY A 938 51.80 -12.84 -7.72
C GLY A 938 51.68 -14.14 -6.92
N TYR A 939 50.46 -14.66 -6.74
CA TYR A 939 50.23 -15.96 -6.07
C TYR A 939 50.55 -17.16 -6.96
N ASP A 940 50.74 -16.97 -8.26
CA ASP A 940 51.16 -18.03 -9.18
C ASP A 940 52.69 -18.12 -9.29
N LEU A 941 53.42 -17.17 -8.70
CA LEU A 941 54.88 -17.17 -8.71
C LEU A 941 55.42 -18.29 -7.81
N PRO A 942 56.43 -19.04 -8.28
CA PRO A 942 57.05 -20.07 -7.45
C PRO A 942 57.75 -19.45 -6.24
N ASP A 943 57.81 -20.17 -5.12
CA ASP A 943 58.51 -19.70 -3.93
C ASP A 943 59.98 -19.38 -4.23
N LYS A 944 60.46 -18.25 -3.72
CA LYS A 944 61.83 -17.76 -3.92
C LYS A 944 62.48 -17.45 -2.58
N ILE A 945 63.64 -18.06 -2.32
CA ILE A 945 64.42 -17.82 -1.11
C ILE A 945 65.12 -16.46 -1.23
N ALA A 946 65.03 -15.67 -0.17
CA ALA A 946 65.50 -14.28 -0.08
C ALA A 946 67.03 -14.15 -0.14
#